data_AF-A0A0W0Z3I2-F1
#
_entry.id   AF-A0A0W0Z3I2-F1
#
_cell.length_a   1.000
_cell.length_b   1.000
_cell.length_c   1.000
_cell.angle_alpha   90.00
_cell.angle_beta   90.00
_cell.angle_gamma   90.00
#
_symmetry.space_group_name_H-M   'P 1'
#
loop_
_entity.id
_entity.type
_entity.pdbx_description
1 polymer ?
#
loop_
_entity_poly.entity_id
_entity_poly.type
_entity_poly.pdbx_seq_one_letter_code
_entity_poly.pdbx_strand_id
1 'polypeptide(L)'
;MKLYELRQLLNEYDQTWYARKSIYGAHERAKKLKQYLKKFANKQDNYELTSADIFKLLQKIPEITAPDSNLQLMQSIRKKLEEHYLLDIYIVLNNAGMIHENNFASIYALSFESRSLLHRLFCGFQSQRIRLNQEILATVLTLTSQLPHSCVLIEQSLRFLESKNHLTSTALNLLTSKTNELGIVVTLLQELDKANCFDDECLKHFVARKSLYSIDTLISLLNRAKITLNEELIQKIGTNDQAHLLIETLSILLSAKEFDLKMEHVTSLLKQDFSFFIEKNSVLKLLQKNDLLDNQIFDYVDTHDIFSFGQILEILSQKSLLKDNQEIIHTIINKKLDSYRAYRAIHYLKKADVLDQNTLTSYYKLLLIKPKEGLFVTDVFSFFELFEKSHFYMNQEELGVLFSLSDANLQQFYGVLSRLSASELLDHQSFAKALQRVTDKLSPVSESTMSKKSKKETNTPRSEFLLDNKHSFFAQHSDSYESGGFGKVKKGYRFLDSDEPLYGIKKLNEPDLNKAQKAAIREVKYHRLLGREAFYFSHKGKAHIVSEWQRELSLDHYHANELLQIPMEKRVLCLSSGLSDLNTLHQHYRIHGDVKCQNFVLNLTMESMKLIDFGTSHKRGSTKSFGWTAAYSDPYTFGDHFCKDLYAMGLVTMYLFPEIYTVSFENGKANISVHKSNFTITEQAIVNLVQAMMHSEPHLRCTSEHALNYCNELINHFNQIDDSLLETITNSNINRTHATIEDKLRM
;
A
#
# COMPACT_ATOMS: atom_id res chain seq x y z
N MET A 1 36.07 -51.19 -46.41
CA MET A 1 36.74 -52.34 -47.12
C MET A 1 37.63 -51.84 -48.24
N LYS A 2 38.91 -52.25 -48.26
CA LYS A 2 39.85 -51.89 -49.34
C LYS A 2 39.68 -52.81 -50.54
N LEU A 3 39.93 -52.30 -51.74
CA LEU A 3 39.90 -53.08 -52.98
C LEU A 3 40.84 -54.29 -52.93
N TYR A 4 42.00 -54.14 -52.29
CA TYR A 4 42.93 -55.22 -51.99
C TYR A 4 42.25 -56.43 -51.33
N GLU A 5 41.36 -56.20 -50.35
CA GLU A 5 40.74 -57.28 -49.59
C GLU A 5 39.79 -58.13 -50.46
N LEU A 6 39.05 -57.50 -51.39
CA LEU A 6 38.20 -58.24 -52.33
C LEU A 6 39.03 -59.04 -53.34
N ARG A 7 40.12 -58.46 -53.84
CA ARG A 7 41.05 -59.14 -54.76
C ARG A 7 41.71 -60.33 -54.07
N GLN A 8 42.12 -60.15 -52.80
CA GLN A 8 42.71 -61.21 -51.99
C GLN A 8 41.74 -62.36 -51.76
N LEU A 9 40.50 -62.10 -51.34
CA LEU A 9 39.50 -63.16 -51.14
C LEU A 9 39.21 -63.94 -52.42
N LEU A 10 39.15 -63.27 -53.57
CA LEU A 10 38.96 -63.92 -54.86
C LEU A 10 40.18 -64.77 -55.25
N ASN A 11 41.40 -64.30 -54.98
CA ASN A 11 42.64 -65.05 -55.22
C ASN A 11 42.72 -66.29 -54.32
N GLU A 12 42.40 -66.16 -53.03
CA GLU A 12 42.34 -67.28 -52.08
C GLU A 12 41.31 -68.33 -52.51
N TYR A 13 40.16 -67.88 -53.02
CA TYR A 13 39.17 -68.78 -53.62
C TYR A 13 39.70 -69.45 -54.90
N ASP A 14 40.35 -68.71 -55.80
CA ASP A 14 40.88 -69.30 -57.04
C ASP A 14 41.98 -70.33 -56.75
N GLN A 15 42.78 -70.14 -55.70
CA GLN A 15 43.80 -71.10 -55.24
C GLN A 15 43.18 -72.36 -54.61
N THR A 16 42.17 -72.20 -53.75
CA THR A 16 41.48 -73.32 -53.08
C THR A 16 40.51 -74.08 -54.00
N TRP A 17 39.89 -73.39 -54.97
CA TRP A 17 39.01 -73.97 -55.99
C TRP A 17 39.78 -74.50 -57.21
N TYR A 18 41.08 -74.22 -57.32
CA TYR A 18 41.90 -74.51 -58.50
C TYR A 18 41.80 -75.98 -58.95
N ALA A 19 41.86 -76.92 -58.00
CA ALA A 19 41.76 -78.36 -58.28
C ALA A 19 40.38 -78.80 -58.77
N ARG A 20 39.30 -78.07 -58.41
CA ARG A 20 37.91 -78.37 -58.81
C ARG A 20 37.46 -77.59 -60.04
N LYS A 21 38.17 -76.51 -60.40
CA LYS A 21 37.86 -75.59 -61.50
C LYS A 21 37.96 -76.22 -62.89
N SER A 22 38.87 -77.18 -63.08
CA SER A 22 39.01 -77.94 -64.33
C SER A 22 37.83 -78.89 -64.58
N ILE A 23 37.12 -79.30 -63.52
CA ILE A 23 36.04 -80.31 -63.58
C ILE A 23 34.66 -79.64 -63.60
N TYR A 24 34.43 -78.65 -62.75
CA TYR A 24 33.09 -78.05 -62.55
C TYR A 24 32.98 -76.61 -63.05
N GLY A 25 34.05 -76.05 -63.62
CA GLY A 25 34.12 -74.64 -64.00
C GLY A 25 34.24 -73.69 -62.80
N ALA A 26 34.38 -72.39 -63.08
CA ALA A 26 34.30 -71.38 -62.03
C ALA A 26 32.86 -71.30 -61.51
N HIS A 27 32.67 -71.36 -60.19
CA HIS A 27 31.35 -71.20 -59.59
C HIS A 27 30.73 -69.88 -60.06
N GLU A 28 29.46 -69.89 -60.46
CA GLU A 28 28.78 -68.73 -61.06
C GLU A 28 28.92 -67.45 -60.20
N ARG A 29 28.77 -67.59 -58.88
CA ARG A 29 29.01 -66.54 -57.88
C ARG A 29 30.42 -65.90 -57.97
N ALA A 30 31.47 -66.71 -58.15
CA ALA A 30 32.84 -66.22 -58.30
C ALA A 30 33.08 -65.56 -59.68
N LYS A 31 32.40 -66.03 -60.74
CA LYS A 31 32.40 -65.36 -62.06
C LYS A 31 31.78 -63.96 -61.96
N LYS A 32 30.64 -63.83 -61.26
CA LYS A 32 30.00 -62.53 -61.02
C LYS A 32 30.93 -61.57 -60.27
N LEU A 33 31.67 -62.05 -59.27
CA LEU A 33 32.68 -61.25 -58.55
C LEU A 33 33.81 -60.78 -59.45
N LYS A 34 34.35 -61.68 -60.28
CA LYS A 34 35.37 -61.33 -61.29
C LYS A 34 34.88 -60.25 -62.24
N GLN A 35 33.66 -60.40 -62.77
CA GLN A 35 33.07 -59.41 -63.66
C GLN A 35 32.85 -58.07 -62.96
N TYR A 36 32.43 -58.08 -61.71
CA TYR A 36 32.27 -56.87 -60.91
C TYR A 36 33.63 -56.15 -60.69
N LEU A 37 34.69 -56.88 -60.33
CA LEU A 37 36.02 -56.30 -60.06
C LEU A 37 36.70 -55.69 -61.29
N LYS A 38 36.31 -56.07 -62.52
CA LYS A 38 36.83 -55.45 -63.75
C LYS A 38 36.65 -53.94 -63.80
N LYS A 39 35.60 -53.39 -63.18
CA LYS A 39 35.39 -51.92 -63.16
C LYS A 39 36.46 -51.15 -62.38
N PHE A 40 37.22 -51.84 -61.53
CA PHE A 40 38.32 -51.25 -60.76
C PHE A 40 39.71 -51.61 -61.32
N ALA A 41 39.81 -52.08 -62.57
CA ALA A 41 41.09 -52.50 -63.15
C ALA A 41 42.19 -51.44 -63.02
N ASN A 42 41.81 -50.16 -63.11
CA ASN A 42 42.74 -49.01 -63.06
C ASN A 42 42.85 -48.37 -61.66
N LYS A 43 42.22 -48.94 -60.62
CA LYS A 43 42.31 -48.43 -59.25
C LYS A 43 43.41 -49.19 -58.48
N GLN A 44 44.19 -48.45 -57.71
CA GLN A 44 45.23 -48.99 -56.83
C GLN A 44 44.62 -49.84 -55.69
N ASP A 45 45.40 -50.78 -55.16
CA ASP A 45 44.96 -51.71 -54.10
C ASP A 45 44.54 -51.01 -52.80
N ASN A 46 45.10 -49.85 -52.51
CA ASN A 46 44.75 -49.01 -51.36
C ASN A 46 43.42 -48.25 -51.53
N TYR A 47 42.78 -48.32 -52.70
CA TYR A 47 41.47 -47.71 -52.93
C TYR A 47 40.45 -48.26 -51.94
N GLU A 48 39.85 -47.36 -51.16
CA GLU A 48 38.74 -47.70 -50.29
C GLU A 48 37.45 -47.69 -51.10
N LEU A 49 36.73 -48.82 -51.05
CA LEU A 49 35.48 -48.95 -51.76
C LEU A 49 34.47 -47.95 -51.19
N THR A 50 33.95 -47.09 -52.05
CA THR A 50 32.89 -46.16 -51.66
C THR A 50 31.61 -46.90 -51.30
N SER A 51 30.67 -46.24 -50.62
CA SER A 51 29.35 -46.80 -50.38
C SER A 51 28.63 -47.23 -51.68
N ALA A 52 28.73 -46.43 -52.73
CA ALA A 52 28.21 -46.76 -54.06
C ALA A 52 28.84 -48.03 -54.66
N ASP A 53 30.13 -48.24 -54.41
CA ASP A 53 30.83 -49.45 -54.80
C ASP A 53 30.28 -50.66 -54.05
N ILE A 54 30.25 -50.61 -52.72
CA ILE A 54 29.71 -51.71 -51.92
C ILE A 54 28.24 -52.01 -52.28
N PHE A 55 27.41 -51.00 -52.49
CA PHE A 55 26.02 -51.18 -52.90
C PHE A 55 25.89 -51.99 -54.20
N LYS A 56 26.64 -51.58 -55.23
CA LYS A 56 26.64 -52.27 -56.53
C LYS A 56 27.23 -53.68 -56.44
N LEU A 57 28.14 -53.94 -55.50
CA LEU A 57 28.69 -55.27 -55.26
C LEU A 57 27.58 -56.21 -54.76
N LEU A 58 26.83 -55.76 -53.75
CA LEU A 58 25.74 -56.53 -53.14
C LEU A 58 24.58 -56.75 -54.11
N GLN A 59 24.28 -55.79 -54.99
CA GLN A 59 23.25 -55.95 -56.04
C GLN A 59 23.66 -56.94 -57.13
N LYS A 60 24.91 -56.87 -57.62
CA LYS A 60 25.38 -57.77 -58.69
C LYS A 60 25.58 -59.20 -58.19
N ILE A 61 25.77 -59.37 -56.89
CA ILE A 61 26.12 -60.65 -56.27
C ILE A 61 25.26 -60.82 -55.01
N PRO A 62 23.93 -61.04 -55.16
CA PRO A 62 23.03 -61.23 -54.02
C PRO A 62 23.40 -62.44 -53.16
N GLU A 63 24.21 -63.36 -53.69
CA GLU A 63 24.67 -64.53 -52.96
C GLU A 63 25.70 -64.21 -51.86
N ILE A 64 26.24 -62.98 -51.81
CA ILE A 64 27.02 -62.47 -50.66
C ILE A 64 26.14 -62.41 -49.41
N THR A 65 24.86 -62.12 -49.58
CA THR A 65 23.92 -61.86 -48.49
C THR A 65 22.92 -63.00 -48.27
N ALA A 66 23.03 -64.10 -49.02
CA ALA A 66 22.16 -65.26 -48.86
C ALA A 66 22.50 -66.04 -47.57
N PRO A 67 21.49 -66.41 -46.74
CA PRO A 67 21.71 -67.16 -45.50
C PRO A 67 22.35 -68.53 -45.76
N ASP A 68 22.00 -69.17 -46.88
CA ASP A 68 22.48 -70.51 -47.26
C ASP A 68 23.63 -70.46 -48.29
N SER A 69 24.43 -69.40 -48.28
CA SER A 69 25.57 -69.31 -49.19
C SER A 69 26.66 -70.29 -48.76
N ASN A 70 26.59 -71.53 -49.28
CA ASN A 70 27.56 -72.59 -49.00
C ASN A 70 28.96 -72.34 -49.60
N LEU A 71 29.17 -71.21 -50.30
CA LEU A 71 30.44 -70.86 -50.91
C LEU A 71 31.28 -70.04 -49.92
N GLN A 72 32.38 -70.61 -49.43
CA GLN A 72 33.32 -69.97 -48.49
C GLN A 72 33.77 -68.57 -48.96
N LEU A 73 33.91 -68.34 -50.28
CA LEU A 73 34.21 -67.03 -50.84
C LEU A 73 33.14 -65.98 -50.49
N MET A 74 31.85 -66.31 -50.68
CA MET A 74 30.75 -65.40 -50.34
C MET A 74 30.68 -65.18 -48.83
N GLN A 75 30.91 -66.22 -48.03
CA GLN A 75 30.97 -66.12 -46.57
C GLN A 75 32.13 -65.24 -46.10
N SER A 76 33.27 -65.27 -46.79
CA SER A 76 34.44 -64.46 -46.44
C SER A 76 34.26 -62.98 -46.83
N ILE A 77 33.64 -62.72 -47.99
CA ILE A 77 33.26 -61.36 -48.39
C ILE A 77 32.19 -60.82 -47.44
N ARG A 78 31.20 -61.65 -47.08
CA ARG A 78 30.21 -61.36 -46.06
C ARG A 78 30.90 -60.96 -44.76
N LYS A 79 31.77 -61.80 -44.19
CA LYS A 79 32.50 -61.51 -42.95
C LYS A 79 33.33 -60.23 -43.00
N LYS A 80 33.89 -59.86 -44.17
CA LYS A 80 34.64 -58.61 -44.37
C LYS A 80 33.75 -57.38 -44.51
N LEU A 81 32.54 -57.54 -45.03
CA LEU A 81 31.54 -56.48 -45.16
C LEU A 81 30.58 -56.41 -43.98
N GLU A 82 30.61 -57.41 -43.09
CA GLU A 82 29.91 -57.51 -41.81
C GLU A 82 30.52 -56.55 -40.79
N GLU A 83 30.72 -55.30 -41.21
CA GLU A 83 30.98 -54.19 -40.33
C GLU A 83 29.66 -53.82 -39.65
N HIS A 84 29.58 -54.06 -38.35
CA HIS A 84 28.65 -53.34 -37.50
C HIS A 84 27.20 -53.33 -38.03
N TYR A 85 26.68 -54.53 -38.35
CA TYR A 85 25.30 -54.77 -38.81
C TYR A 85 24.94 -54.32 -40.24
N LEU A 86 25.90 -53.79 -41.02
CA LEU A 86 25.64 -53.25 -42.37
C LEU A 86 24.95 -54.25 -43.31
N LEU A 87 25.36 -55.52 -43.30
CA LEU A 87 24.80 -56.53 -44.20
C LEU A 87 23.40 -56.99 -43.79
N ASP A 88 23.13 -57.11 -42.50
CA ASP A 88 21.81 -57.49 -42.00
C ASP A 88 20.79 -56.39 -42.31
N ILE A 89 21.20 -55.12 -42.17
CA ILE A 89 20.42 -53.96 -42.61
C ILE A 89 20.18 -54.03 -44.11
N TYR A 90 21.24 -54.24 -44.91
CA TYR A 90 21.11 -54.38 -46.36
C TYR A 90 20.12 -55.47 -46.76
N ILE A 91 20.23 -56.67 -46.19
CA ILE A 91 19.35 -57.82 -46.50
C ILE A 91 17.90 -57.47 -46.27
N VAL A 92 17.59 -56.95 -45.08
CA VAL A 92 16.22 -56.65 -44.68
C VAL A 92 15.62 -55.56 -45.57
N LEU A 93 16.35 -54.46 -45.78
CA LEU A 93 15.89 -53.37 -46.62
C LEU A 93 15.79 -53.77 -48.10
N ASN A 94 16.70 -54.61 -48.59
CA ASN A 94 16.67 -55.14 -49.96
C ASN A 94 15.47 -56.06 -50.19
N ASN A 95 15.18 -56.96 -49.25
CA ASN A 95 14.02 -57.84 -49.33
C ASN A 95 12.70 -57.05 -49.26
N ALA A 96 12.69 -55.92 -48.56
CA ALA A 96 11.56 -55.00 -48.51
C ALA A 96 11.46 -54.06 -49.73
N GLY A 97 12.42 -54.11 -50.67
CA GLY A 97 12.47 -53.20 -51.81
C GLY A 97 12.75 -51.74 -51.44
N MET A 98 13.39 -51.50 -50.30
CA MET A 98 13.59 -50.17 -49.71
C MET A 98 15.03 -49.68 -49.72
N ILE A 99 15.96 -50.44 -50.29
CA ILE A 99 17.35 -50.01 -50.39
C ILE A 99 17.69 -49.55 -51.81
N HIS A 100 18.30 -48.37 -51.91
CA HIS A 100 18.77 -47.76 -53.14
C HIS A 100 20.09 -47.05 -52.87
N GLU A 101 20.80 -46.62 -53.92
CA GLU A 101 22.17 -46.11 -53.78
C GLU A 101 22.29 -44.96 -52.76
N ASN A 102 21.31 -44.04 -52.74
CA ASN A 102 21.32 -42.89 -51.83
C ASN A 102 21.20 -43.28 -50.36
N ASN A 103 20.25 -44.13 -49.97
CA ASN A 103 20.07 -44.51 -48.57
C ASN A 103 21.12 -45.52 -48.11
N PHE A 104 21.65 -46.36 -49.02
CA PHE A 104 22.81 -47.18 -48.72
C PHE A 104 24.02 -46.33 -48.38
N ALA A 105 24.25 -45.24 -49.13
CA ALA A 105 25.32 -44.29 -48.81
C ALA A 105 25.15 -43.66 -47.43
N SER A 106 23.94 -43.27 -47.06
CA SER A 106 23.64 -42.79 -45.70
C SER A 106 23.92 -43.87 -44.65
N ILE A 107 23.43 -45.10 -44.81
CA ILE A 107 23.64 -46.23 -43.88
C ILE A 107 25.13 -46.53 -43.73
N TYR A 108 25.87 -46.52 -44.83
CA TYR A 108 27.29 -46.80 -44.87
C TYR A 108 28.10 -45.77 -44.08
N ALA A 109 27.69 -44.49 -44.12
CA ALA A 109 28.36 -43.40 -43.40
C ALA A 109 28.02 -43.36 -41.90
N LEU A 110 27.01 -44.10 -41.43
CA LEU A 110 26.60 -44.09 -40.02
C LEU A 110 27.67 -44.68 -39.09
N SER A 111 27.74 -44.17 -37.86
CA SER A 111 28.56 -44.73 -36.78
C SER A 111 28.09 -46.14 -36.40
N PHE A 112 28.92 -46.85 -35.61
CA PHE A 112 28.54 -48.15 -35.06
C PHE A 112 27.20 -48.10 -34.32
N GLU A 113 27.02 -47.10 -33.45
CA GLU A 113 25.84 -46.92 -32.61
C GLU A 113 24.59 -46.72 -33.49
N SER A 114 24.74 -45.92 -34.55
CA SER A 114 23.68 -45.62 -35.51
C SER A 114 23.29 -46.83 -36.36
N ARG A 115 24.25 -47.61 -36.86
CA ARG A 115 23.94 -48.88 -37.56
C ARG A 115 23.33 -49.91 -36.60
N SER A 116 23.84 -49.99 -35.37
CA SER A 116 23.28 -50.86 -34.33
C SER A 116 21.82 -50.52 -34.05
N LEU A 117 21.47 -49.24 -34.05
CA LEU A 117 20.08 -48.78 -33.97
C LEU A 117 19.24 -49.28 -35.16
N LEU A 118 19.68 -49.05 -36.41
CA LEU A 118 18.96 -49.54 -37.59
C LEU A 118 18.73 -51.05 -37.53
N HIS A 119 19.74 -51.79 -37.10
CA HIS A 119 19.65 -53.23 -36.92
C HIS A 119 18.60 -53.62 -35.88
N ARG A 120 18.58 -52.97 -34.71
CA ARG A 120 17.57 -53.24 -33.67
C ARG A 120 16.15 -52.87 -34.12
N LEU A 121 16.00 -51.83 -34.95
CA LEU A 121 14.71 -51.39 -35.44
C LEU A 121 14.15 -52.26 -36.56
N PHE A 122 14.99 -52.68 -37.52
CA PHE A 122 14.53 -53.34 -38.74
C PHE A 122 14.89 -54.82 -38.83
N CYS A 123 16.00 -55.24 -38.23
CA CYS A 123 16.58 -56.57 -38.45
C CYS A 123 16.36 -57.57 -37.30
N GLY A 124 15.97 -57.11 -36.11
CA GLY A 124 15.77 -57.92 -34.90
C GLY A 124 14.66 -58.99 -35.00
N PHE A 125 14.21 -59.56 -33.88
CA PHE A 125 13.08 -60.49 -33.86
C PHE A 125 11.80 -59.81 -34.37
N GLN A 126 10.84 -60.56 -34.97
CA GLN A 126 9.59 -59.98 -35.49
C GLN A 126 8.84 -59.15 -34.45
N SER A 127 8.85 -59.56 -33.17
CA SER A 127 8.25 -58.83 -32.04
C SER A 127 8.98 -57.53 -31.66
N GLN A 128 10.17 -57.30 -32.20
CA GLN A 128 11.03 -56.15 -31.92
C GLN A 128 11.23 -55.26 -33.15
N ARG A 129 10.65 -55.60 -34.31
CA ARG A 129 10.75 -54.78 -35.51
C ARG A 129 9.72 -53.68 -35.49
N ILE A 130 10.11 -52.48 -35.92
CA ILE A 130 9.14 -51.46 -36.32
C ILE A 130 8.73 -51.71 -37.77
N ARG A 131 7.50 -51.35 -38.13
CA ARG A 131 7.03 -51.42 -39.51
C ARG A 131 8.00 -50.68 -40.42
N LEU A 132 8.51 -51.40 -41.41
CA LEU A 132 9.45 -50.83 -42.36
C LEU A 132 8.66 -50.21 -43.53
N ASN A 133 8.83 -48.92 -43.77
CA ASN A 133 8.41 -48.22 -44.98
C ASN A 133 9.49 -47.18 -45.40
N GLN A 134 9.37 -46.63 -46.61
CA GLN A 134 10.37 -45.69 -47.15
C GLN A 134 10.52 -44.43 -46.29
N GLU A 135 9.42 -43.93 -45.74
CA GLU A 135 9.38 -42.70 -44.94
C GLU A 135 10.02 -42.88 -43.56
N ILE A 136 9.74 -44.00 -42.89
CA ILE A 136 10.34 -44.40 -41.62
C ILE A 136 11.84 -44.57 -41.83
N LEU A 137 12.26 -45.29 -42.87
CA LEU A 137 13.67 -45.47 -43.18
C LEU A 137 14.38 -44.12 -43.41
N ALA A 138 13.80 -43.23 -44.23
CA ALA A 138 14.36 -41.90 -44.48
C ALA A 138 14.49 -41.08 -43.19
N THR A 139 13.51 -41.18 -42.30
CA THR A 139 13.50 -40.51 -40.99
C THR A 139 14.61 -41.04 -40.09
N VAL A 140 14.72 -42.37 -39.93
CA VAL A 140 15.78 -42.98 -39.11
C VAL A 140 17.16 -42.57 -39.61
N LEU A 141 17.37 -42.56 -40.93
CA LEU A 141 18.64 -42.13 -41.53
C LEU A 141 18.94 -40.66 -41.29
N THR A 142 17.93 -39.80 -41.38
CA THR A 142 18.08 -38.37 -41.10
C THR A 142 18.48 -38.16 -39.64
N LEU A 143 17.74 -38.76 -38.70
CA LEU A 143 18.00 -38.65 -37.26
C LEU A 143 19.38 -39.17 -36.87
N THR A 144 19.75 -40.35 -37.35
CA THR A 144 21.04 -40.99 -37.03
C THR A 144 22.23 -40.26 -37.64
N SER A 145 22.04 -39.60 -38.78
CA SER A 145 23.09 -38.76 -39.39
C SER A 145 23.32 -37.46 -38.60
N GLN A 146 22.28 -36.89 -38.01
CA GLN A 146 22.34 -35.61 -37.29
C GLN A 146 22.74 -35.78 -35.81
N LEU A 147 22.34 -36.87 -35.16
CA LEU A 147 22.62 -37.14 -33.74
C LEU A 147 23.14 -38.56 -33.49
N PRO A 148 24.40 -38.85 -33.84
CA PRO A 148 24.98 -40.18 -33.67
C PRO A 148 25.01 -40.64 -32.20
N HIS A 149 25.04 -39.72 -31.24
CA HIS A 149 25.06 -40.03 -29.81
C HIS A 149 23.68 -40.17 -29.15
N SER A 150 22.59 -39.90 -29.88
CA SER A 150 21.21 -39.97 -29.37
C SER A 150 20.46 -41.21 -29.82
N CYS A 151 21.17 -42.26 -30.25
CA CYS A 151 20.58 -43.50 -30.76
C CYS A 151 19.53 -44.12 -29.82
N VAL A 152 19.75 -44.04 -28.50
CA VAL A 152 18.79 -44.53 -27.50
C VAL A 152 17.48 -43.75 -27.56
N LEU A 153 17.54 -42.42 -27.66
CA LEU A 153 16.35 -41.57 -27.77
C LEU A 153 15.62 -41.79 -29.09
N ILE A 154 16.36 -41.89 -30.20
CA ILE A 154 15.78 -42.19 -31.52
C ILE A 154 15.03 -43.54 -31.48
N GLU A 155 15.65 -44.56 -30.88
CA GLU A 155 15.03 -45.87 -30.73
C GLU A 155 13.75 -45.80 -29.89
N GLN A 156 13.83 -45.14 -28.74
CA GLN A 156 12.71 -45.00 -27.82
C GLN A 156 11.55 -44.27 -28.49
N SER A 157 11.81 -43.18 -29.22
CA SER A 157 10.78 -42.47 -30.00
C SER A 157 10.10 -43.39 -31.00
N LEU A 158 10.87 -44.07 -31.85
CA LEU A 158 10.31 -44.87 -32.93
C LEU A 158 9.56 -46.09 -32.41
N ARG A 159 10.06 -46.75 -31.36
CA ARG A 159 9.38 -47.87 -30.70
C ARG A 159 8.11 -47.43 -29.98
N PHE A 160 8.14 -46.26 -29.36
CA PHE A 160 6.96 -45.69 -28.74
C PHE A 160 5.87 -45.45 -29.79
N LEU A 161 6.21 -44.74 -30.88
CA LEU A 161 5.30 -44.50 -32.00
C LEU A 161 4.76 -45.79 -32.61
N GLU A 162 5.61 -46.80 -32.81
CA GLU A 162 5.19 -48.12 -33.31
C GLU A 162 4.20 -48.80 -32.36
N SER A 163 4.50 -48.81 -31.06
CA SER A 163 3.64 -49.47 -30.06
C SER A 163 2.24 -48.86 -29.97
N LYS A 164 2.09 -47.62 -30.43
CA LYS A 164 0.83 -46.88 -30.50
C LYS A 164 0.20 -46.87 -31.89
N ASN A 165 0.77 -47.61 -32.85
CA ASN A 165 0.38 -47.61 -34.27
C ASN A 165 0.39 -46.21 -34.90
N HIS A 166 1.30 -45.34 -34.45
CA HIS A 166 1.33 -43.91 -34.78
C HIS A 166 2.66 -43.47 -35.44
N LEU A 167 3.31 -44.36 -36.17
CA LEU A 167 4.41 -44.01 -37.09
C LEU A 167 3.86 -43.35 -38.36
N THR A 168 3.27 -42.18 -38.19
CA THR A 168 2.70 -41.35 -39.26
C THR A 168 3.75 -40.39 -39.82
N SER A 169 3.47 -39.85 -41.01
CA SER A 169 4.29 -38.81 -41.63
C SER A 169 4.50 -37.59 -40.72
N THR A 170 3.46 -37.23 -39.96
CA THR A 170 3.50 -36.10 -39.02
C THR A 170 4.46 -36.38 -37.86
N ALA A 171 4.36 -37.56 -37.24
CA ALA A 171 5.24 -37.95 -36.13
C ALA A 171 6.71 -38.03 -36.56
N LEU A 172 6.96 -38.58 -37.75
CA LEU A 172 8.29 -38.66 -38.35
C LEU A 172 8.87 -37.28 -38.68
N ASN A 173 8.03 -36.37 -39.18
CA ASN A 173 8.42 -34.99 -39.43
C ASN A 173 8.73 -34.23 -38.12
N LEU A 174 8.01 -34.52 -37.03
CA LEU A 174 8.32 -33.94 -35.72
C LEU A 174 9.71 -34.35 -35.22
N LEU A 175 10.04 -35.64 -35.31
CA LEU A 175 11.36 -36.14 -34.90
C LEU A 175 12.49 -35.47 -35.71
N THR A 176 12.32 -35.37 -37.03
CA THR A 176 13.36 -34.85 -37.95
C THR A 176 13.47 -33.33 -37.94
N SER A 177 12.37 -32.60 -37.75
CA SER A 177 12.39 -31.13 -37.64
C SER A 177 12.84 -30.63 -36.27
N LYS A 178 12.76 -31.48 -35.24
CA LYS A 178 13.13 -31.18 -33.83
C LYS A 178 14.25 -32.05 -33.31
N THR A 179 15.18 -32.39 -34.20
CA THR A 179 16.27 -33.31 -33.87
C THR A 179 17.12 -32.82 -32.70
N ASN A 180 17.47 -31.53 -32.62
CA ASN A 180 18.23 -30.97 -31.48
C ASN A 180 17.46 -31.00 -30.13
N GLU A 181 16.16 -31.26 -30.16
CA GLU A 181 15.27 -31.29 -29.00
C GLU A 181 14.69 -32.70 -28.80
N LEU A 182 15.35 -33.75 -29.32
CA LEU A 182 14.79 -35.10 -29.36
C LEU A 182 14.39 -35.65 -27.98
N GLY A 183 15.13 -35.30 -26.93
CA GLY A 183 14.76 -35.66 -25.55
C GLY A 183 13.41 -35.07 -25.15
N ILE A 184 13.14 -33.81 -25.52
CA ILE A 184 11.86 -33.14 -25.30
C ILE A 184 10.78 -33.79 -26.16
N VAL A 185 11.08 -34.12 -27.42
CA VAL A 185 10.11 -34.81 -28.31
C VAL A 185 9.67 -36.15 -27.72
N VAL A 186 10.59 -36.97 -27.21
CA VAL A 186 10.27 -38.26 -26.59
C VAL A 186 9.30 -38.06 -25.42
N THR A 187 9.64 -37.16 -24.51
CA THR A 187 8.81 -36.87 -23.34
C THR A 187 7.44 -36.32 -23.76
N LEU A 188 7.42 -35.40 -24.73
CA LEU A 188 6.18 -34.83 -25.27
C LEU A 188 5.26 -35.92 -25.82
N LEU A 189 5.77 -36.84 -26.64
CA LEU A 189 4.99 -37.95 -27.20
C LEU A 189 4.39 -38.82 -26.08
N GLN A 190 5.18 -39.15 -25.06
CA GLN A 190 4.72 -39.94 -23.91
C GLN A 190 3.65 -39.20 -23.11
N GLU A 191 3.81 -37.89 -22.91
CA GLU A 191 2.83 -37.08 -22.19
C GLU A 191 1.53 -36.90 -23.00
N LEU A 192 1.59 -36.72 -24.32
CA LEU A 192 0.39 -36.66 -25.16
C LEU A 192 -0.42 -37.97 -25.10
N ASP A 193 0.28 -39.12 -25.07
CA ASP A 193 -0.34 -40.43 -24.96
C ASP A 193 -0.98 -40.66 -23.60
N LYS A 194 -0.31 -40.27 -22.51
CA LYS A 194 -0.90 -40.30 -21.16
C LYS A 194 -2.19 -39.49 -21.08
N ALA A 195 -2.29 -38.42 -21.85
CA ALA A 195 -3.46 -37.56 -21.92
C ALA A 195 -4.58 -38.09 -22.84
N ASN A 196 -4.35 -39.19 -23.56
CA ASN A 196 -5.21 -39.70 -24.63
C ASN A 196 -5.46 -38.67 -25.75
N CYS A 197 -4.47 -37.81 -26.06
CA CYS A 197 -4.53 -36.80 -27.12
C CYS A 197 -3.42 -37.00 -28.17
N PHE A 198 -2.90 -38.23 -28.23
CA PHE A 198 -1.81 -38.56 -29.13
C PHE A 198 -2.35 -38.92 -30.52
N ASP A 199 -2.51 -37.89 -31.36
CA ASP A 199 -2.94 -38.01 -32.75
C ASP A 199 -2.16 -37.06 -33.69
N ASP A 200 -2.40 -37.19 -35.00
CA ASP A 200 -1.69 -36.41 -36.02
C ASP A 200 -2.06 -34.93 -36.04
N GLU A 201 -3.28 -34.56 -35.66
CA GLU A 201 -3.67 -33.15 -35.62
C GLU A 201 -2.90 -32.44 -34.49
N CYS A 202 -2.76 -33.08 -33.34
CA CYS A 202 -1.96 -32.57 -32.22
C CYS A 202 -0.49 -32.42 -32.59
N LEU A 203 0.11 -33.39 -33.29
CA LEU A 203 1.52 -33.35 -33.66
C LEU A 203 1.83 -32.24 -34.68
N LYS A 204 0.92 -31.93 -35.61
CA LYS A 204 1.11 -30.85 -36.60
C LYS A 204 1.41 -29.51 -35.93
N HIS A 205 0.77 -29.22 -34.80
CA HIS A 205 0.99 -27.97 -34.07
C HIS A 205 2.41 -27.85 -33.51
N PHE A 206 2.99 -28.95 -33.04
CA PHE A 206 4.36 -28.97 -32.52
C PHE A 206 5.41 -28.98 -33.64
N VAL A 207 5.11 -29.59 -34.78
CA VAL A 207 5.97 -29.53 -35.98
C VAL A 207 6.16 -28.08 -36.44
N ALA A 208 5.08 -27.30 -36.43
CA ALA A 208 5.10 -25.91 -36.90
C ALA A 208 5.89 -24.94 -36.00
N ARG A 209 6.17 -25.31 -34.74
CA ARG A 209 6.91 -24.45 -33.81
C ARG A 209 8.36 -24.30 -34.21
N LYS A 210 9.01 -23.20 -33.83
CA LYS A 210 10.47 -23.08 -33.96
C LYS A 210 11.21 -23.93 -32.91
N SER A 211 10.74 -23.87 -31.66
CA SER A 211 11.32 -24.57 -30.51
C SER A 211 10.23 -25.27 -29.71
N LEU A 212 10.55 -26.46 -29.19
CA LEU A 212 9.75 -27.22 -28.24
C LEU A 212 10.21 -27.04 -26.80
N TYR A 213 11.18 -26.17 -26.54
CA TYR A 213 11.68 -25.87 -25.20
C TYR A 213 10.51 -25.73 -24.23
N SER A 214 10.56 -26.52 -23.14
CA SER A 214 9.59 -26.49 -22.06
C SER A 214 8.17 -27.00 -22.38
N ILE A 215 7.88 -27.43 -23.62
CA ILE A 215 6.54 -27.92 -23.98
C ILE A 215 6.23 -29.26 -23.33
N ASP A 216 7.19 -30.18 -23.28
CA ASP A 216 7.04 -31.47 -22.59
C ASP A 216 6.71 -31.30 -21.10
N THR A 217 7.39 -30.36 -20.45
CA THR A 217 7.17 -30.01 -19.05
C THR A 217 5.79 -29.40 -18.86
N LEU A 218 5.36 -28.52 -19.77
CA LEU A 218 4.03 -27.93 -19.75
C LEU A 218 2.94 -29.02 -19.88
N ILE A 219 3.04 -29.92 -20.86
CA ILE A 219 2.09 -31.02 -21.03
C ILE A 219 2.10 -31.94 -19.81
N SER A 220 3.27 -32.24 -19.24
CA SER A 220 3.38 -33.06 -18.02
C SER A 220 2.67 -32.42 -16.82
N LEU A 221 2.79 -31.10 -16.65
CA LEU A 221 2.08 -30.37 -15.61
C LEU A 221 0.56 -30.42 -15.82
N LEU A 222 0.08 -30.26 -17.07
CA LEU A 222 -1.35 -30.35 -17.39
C LEU A 222 -1.91 -31.76 -17.17
N ASN A 223 -1.14 -32.81 -17.49
CA ASN A 223 -1.49 -34.19 -17.18
C ASN A 223 -1.57 -34.44 -15.68
N ARG A 224 -0.59 -33.95 -14.92
CA ARG A 224 -0.60 -34.03 -13.45
C ARG A 224 -1.82 -33.32 -12.87
N ALA A 225 -2.22 -32.21 -13.47
CA ALA A 225 -3.41 -31.45 -13.12
C ALA A 225 -4.73 -32.12 -13.56
N LYS A 226 -4.67 -33.23 -14.31
CA LYS A 226 -5.83 -33.91 -14.92
C LYS A 226 -6.63 -32.98 -15.85
N ILE A 227 -5.98 -32.01 -16.50
CA ILE A 227 -6.58 -31.16 -17.52
C ILE A 227 -6.75 -31.96 -18.81
N THR A 228 -7.96 -32.02 -19.34
CA THR A 228 -8.22 -32.67 -20.64
C THR A 228 -7.54 -31.89 -21.76
N LEU A 229 -6.57 -32.51 -22.41
CA LEU A 229 -5.85 -31.95 -23.55
C LEU A 229 -6.65 -32.18 -24.84
N ASN A 230 -7.64 -31.33 -25.12
CA ASN A 230 -8.31 -31.35 -26.41
C ASN A 230 -7.48 -30.67 -27.50
N GLU A 231 -7.86 -30.88 -28.76
CA GLU A 231 -7.19 -30.31 -29.94
C GLU A 231 -7.05 -28.78 -29.84
N GLU A 232 -8.10 -28.08 -29.37
CA GLU A 232 -8.07 -26.62 -29.21
C GLU A 232 -6.98 -26.14 -28.24
N LEU A 233 -6.79 -26.83 -27.11
CA LEU A 233 -5.75 -26.52 -26.15
C LEU A 233 -4.36 -26.76 -26.74
N ILE A 234 -4.19 -27.90 -27.40
CA ILE A 234 -2.92 -28.26 -28.05
C ILE A 234 -2.57 -27.25 -29.15
N GLN A 235 -3.55 -26.81 -29.94
CA GLN A 235 -3.36 -25.75 -30.92
C GLN A 235 -2.90 -24.44 -30.28
N LYS A 236 -3.51 -24.02 -29.16
CA LYS A 236 -3.12 -22.80 -28.43
C LYS A 236 -1.72 -22.92 -27.85
N ILE A 237 -1.38 -24.03 -27.22
CA ILE A 237 -0.02 -24.31 -26.73
C ILE A 237 0.97 -24.29 -27.90
N GLY A 238 0.59 -24.94 -29.00
CA GLY A 238 1.37 -25.07 -30.22
C GLY A 238 1.65 -23.75 -30.92
N THR A 239 0.77 -22.75 -30.80
CA THR A 239 0.91 -21.44 -31.46
C THR A 239 1.41 -20.32 -30.54
N ASN A 240 1.44 -20.53 -29.22
CA ASN A 240 1.88 -19.51 -28.26
C ASN A 240 3.41 -19.55 -28.06
N ASP A 241 4.12 -18.49 -28.43
CA ASP A 241 5.58 -18.37 -28.28
C ASP A 241 6.04 -18.23 -26.81
N GLN A 242 5.14 -17.84 -25.92
CA GLN A 242 5.35 -17.63 -24.48
C GLN A 242 4.91 -18.82 -23.63
N ALA A 243 4.52 -19.94 -24.24
CA ALA A 243 4.05 -21.16 -23.54
C ALA A 243 5.00 -21.63 -22.42
N HIS A 244 6.31 -21.40 -22.56
CA HIS A 244 7.31 -21.76 -21.56
C HIS A 244 7.18 -21.00 -20.23
N LEU A 245 6.61 -19.78 -20.24
CA LEU A 245 6.38 -18.98 -19.03
C LEU A 245 5.27 -19.57 -18.14
N LEU A 246 4.35 -20.32 -18.74
CA LEU A 246 3.26 -20.95 -17.99
C LEU A 246 3.76 -22.01 -17.02
N ILE A 247 4.92 -22.64 -17.26
CA ILE A 247 5.44 -23.70 -16.38
C ILE A 247 5.49 -23.25 -14.94
N GLU A 248 6.07 -22.07 -14.70
CA GLU A 248 6.30 -21.60 -13.35
C GLU A 248 4.97 -21.28 -12.66
N THR A 249 4.08 -20.57 -13.37
CA THR A 249 2.73 -20.27 -12.88
C THR A 249 1.92 -21.53 -12.60
N LEU A 250 1.88 -22.50 -13.53
CA LEU A 250 1.18 -23.76 -13.33
C LEU A 250 1.78 -24.59 -12.19
N SER A 251 3.10 -24.57 -12.02
CA SER A 251 3.76 -25.27 -10.91
C SER A 251 3.35 -24.69 -9.56
N ILE A 252 3.22 -23.36 -9.47
CA ILE A 252 2.70 -22.67 -8.28
C ILE A 252 1.24 -23.07 -8.04
N LEU A 253 0.40 -22.98 -9.06
CA LEU A 253 -1.03 -23.29 -8.97
C LEU A 253 -1.27 -24.75 -8.57
N LEU A 254 -0.53 -25.69 -9.14
CA LEU A 254 -0.61 -27.12 -8.80
C LEU A 254 -0.12 -27.46 -7.40
N SER A 255 0.69 -26.57 -6.80
CA SER A 255 1.22 -26.75 -5.46
C SER A 255 0.38 -26.03 -4.39
N ALA A 256 -0.66 -25.29 -4.80
CA ALA A 256 -1.56 -24.60 -3.88
C ALA A 256 -2.64 -25.58 -3.36
N LYS A 257 -2.91 -25.53 -2.05
CA LYS A 257 -3.82 -26.48 -1.38
C LYS A 257 -5.30 -26.23 -1.71
N GLU A 258 -5.69 -24.97 -1.85
CA GLU A 258 -7.08 -24.53 -2.00
C GLU A 258 -7.40 -24.05 -3.43
N PHE A 259 -6.51 -24.33 -4.38
CA PHE A 259 -6.69 -24.01 -5.79
C PHE A 259 -7.01 -25.26 -6.60
N ASP A 260 -8.05 -25.18 -7.43
CA ASP A 260 -8.42 -26.26 -8.34
C ASP A 260 -8.11 -25.82 -9.77
N LEU A 261 -7.00 -26.32 -10.33
CA LEU A 261 -6.60 -25.95 -11.67
C LEU A 261 -7.59 -26.54 -12.69
N LYS A 262 -8.32 -25.65 -13.38
CA LYS A 262 -9.29 -25.99 -14.42
C LYS A 262 -8.82 -25.55 -15.80
N MET A 263 -9.47 -26.12 -16.81
CA MET A 263 -9.21 -25.83 -18.22
C MET A 263 -9.37 -24.33 -18.56
N GLU A 264 -10.32 -23.66 -17.91
CA GLU A 264 -10.55 -22.21 -18.07
C GLU A 264 -9.35 -21.37 -17.62
N HIS A 265 -8.69 -21.74 -16.51
CA HIS A 265 -7.50 -21.04 -16.03
C HIS A 265 -6.33 -21.17 -17.01
N VAL A 266 -6.08 -22.39 -17.51
CA VAL A 266 -5.04 -22.65 -18.52
C VAL A 266 -5.32 -21.85 -19.80
N THR A 267 -6.58 -21.84 -20.23
CA THR A 267 -7.01 -21.11 -21.42
C THR A 267 -6.86 -19.59 -21.22
N SER A 268 -7.10 -19.08 -20.01
CA SER A 268 -6.86 -17.67 -19.69
C SER A 268 -5.37 -17.34 -19.75
N LEU A 269 -4.52 -18.11 -19.08
CA LEU A 269 -3.06 -17.92 -19.05
C LEU A 269 -2.42 -17.96 -20.44
N LEU A 270 -2.93 -18.81 -21.34
CA LEU A 270 -2.47 -18.88 -22.73
C LEU A 270 -2.80 -17.63 -23.57
N LYS A 271 -3.65 -16.72 -23.07
CA LYS A 271 -3.94 -15.43 -23.72
C LYS A 271 -3.11 -14.28 -23.16
N GLN A 272 -2.38 -14.50 -22.06
CA GLN A 272 -1.62 -13.46 -21.38
C GLN A 272 -0.27 -13.21 -22.05
N ASP A 273 0.29 -12.03 -21.80
CA ASP A 273 1.57 -11.60 -22.36
C ASP A 273 2.75 -11.81 -21.38
N PHE A 274 3.95 -11.45 -21.83
CA PHE A 274 5.16 -11.58 -21.01
C PHE A 274 5.12 -10.73 -19.73
N SER A 275 4.53 -9.53 -19.81
CA SER A 275 4.44 -8.59 -18.68
C SER A 275 3.62 -9.19 -17.55
N PHE A 276 2.51 -9.87 -17.89
CA PHE A 276 1.72 -10.64 -16.94
C PHE A 276 2.58 -11.65 -16.16
N PHE A 277 3.37 -12.47 -16.85
CA PHE A 277 4.15 -13.52 -16.19
C PHE A 277 5.30 -12.97 -15.34
N ILE A 278 5.82 -11.77 -15.62
CA ILE A 278 6.80 -11.13 -14.74
C ILE A 278 6.12 -10.62 -13.48
N GLU A 279 5.08 -9.80 -13.64
CA GLU A 279 4.49 -9.07 -12.51
C GLU A 279 3.73 -10.01 -11.59
N LYS A 280 2.91 -10.88 -12.17
CA LYS A 280 1.89 -11.64 -11.43
C LYS A 280 2.40 -12.90 -10.79
N ASN A 281 3.45 -13.47 -11.35
CA ASN A 281 4.05 -14.69 -10.84
C ASN A 281 4.69 -14.49 -9.46
N SER A 282 5.26 -13.32 -9.18
CA SER A 282 5.78 -12.97 -7.85
C SER A 282 4.69 -12.97 -6.77
N VAL A 283 3.52 -12.42 -7.10
CA VAL A 283 2.34 -12.37 -6.23
C VAL A 283 1.78 -13.76 -6.00
N LEU A 284 1.61 -14.57 -7.06
CA LEU A 284 1.14 -15.95 -6.94
C LEU A 284 2.06 -16.81 -6.06
N LYS A 285 3.40 -16.65 -6.16
CA LYS A 285 4.36 -17.31 -5.27
C LYS A 285 4.16 -16.93 -3.81
N LEU A 286 3.99 -15.64 -3.52
CA LEU A 286 3.77 -15.16 -2.15
C LEU A 286 2.47 -15.71 -1.56
N LEU A 287 1.39 -15.72 -2.35
CA LEU A 287 0.11 -16.28 -1.96
C LEU A 287 0.21 -17.80 -1.69
N GLN A 288 0.84 -18.54 -2.60
CA GLN A 288 1.03 -19.99 -2.46
C GLN A 288 1.88 -20.35 -1.24
N LYS A 289 2.98 -19.62 -0.99
CA LYS A 289 3.85 -19.83 0.18
C LYS A 289 3.11 -19.63 1.52
N ASN A 290 2.06 -18.81 1.53
CA ASN A 290 1.29 -18.48 2.72
C ASN A 290 -0.06 -19.21 2.81
N ASP A 291 -0.30 -20.22 1.96
CA ASP A 291 -1.58 -20.96 1.90
C ASP A 291 -2.79 -20.02 1.66
N LEU A 292 -2.62 -19.01 0.80
CA LEU A 292 -3.64 -17.99 0.47
C LEU A 292 -4.06 -18.01 -1.01
N LEU A 293 -3.66 -19.02 -1.78
CA LEU A 293 -4.00 -19.08 -3.20
C LEU A 293 -5.21 -20.00 -3.41
N ASP A 294 -6.34 -19.39 -3.76
CA ASP A 294 -7.58 -20.05 -4.18
C ASP A 294 -8.04 -19.54 -5.57
N ASN A 295 -9.16 -20.07 -6.06
CA ASN A 295 -9.69 -19.70 -7.38
C ASN A 295 -10.10 -18.22 -7.47
N GLN A 296 -10.70 -17.66 -6.41
CA GLN A 296 -11.15 -16.27 -6.40
C GLN A 296 -9.96 -15.29 -6.45
N ILE A 297 -8.90 -15.62 -5.71
CA ILE A 297 -7.68 -14.84 -5.63
C ILE A 297 -6.93 -14.92 -6.96
N PHE A 298 -6.86 -16.10 -7.56
CA PHE A 298 -6.31 -16.26 -8.90
C PHE A 298 -7.07 -15.40 -9.93
N ASP A 299 -8.39 -15.44 -9.95
CA ASP A 299 -9.20 -14.64 -10.89
C ASP A 299 -8.96 -13.14 -10.72
N TYR A 300 -8.84 -12.67 -9.47
CA TYR A 300 -8.48 -11.28 -9.18
C TYR A 300 -7.10 -10.93 -9.74
N VAL A 301 -6.10 -11.77 -9.43
CA VAL A 301 -4.74 -11.59 -9.92
C VAL A 301 -4.71 -11.61 -11.44
N ASP A 302 -5.39 -12.54 -12.10
CA ASP A 302 -5.42 -12.68 -13.55
C ASP A 302 -5.98 -11.42 -14.24
N THR A 303 -7.03 -10.82 -13.66
CA THR A 303 -7.81 -9.75 -14.31
C THR A 303 -7.42 -8.33 -13.92
N HIS A 304 -6.71 -8.10 -12.81
CA HIS A 304 -6.43 -6.75 -12.29
C HIS A 304 -4.94 -6.38 -12.35
N ASP A 305 -4.66 -5.08 -12.26
CA ASP A 305 -3.33 -4.58 -11.88
C ASP A 305 -3.11 -4.89 -10.40
N ILE A 306 -2.03 -5.61 -10.13
CA ILE A 306 -1.71 -6.11 -8.80
C ILE A 306 -0.48 -5.45 -8.20
N PHE A 307 0.07 -4.38 -8.78
CA PHE A 307 1.32 -3.78 -8.29
C PHE A 307 1.24 -3.43 -6.78
N SER A 308 0.23 -2.65 -6.40
CA SER A 308 0.03 -2.26 -4.99
C SER A 308 -0.30 -3.47 -4.11
N PHE A 309 -1.04 -4.44 -4.65
CA PHE A 309 -1.38 -5.67 -3.94
C PHE A 309 -0.13 -6.52 -3.64
N GLY A 310 0.75 -6.70 -4.63
CA GLY A 310 2.02 -7.40 -4.48
C GLY A 310 2.92 -6.74 -3.44
N GLN A 311 3.01 -5.41 -3.44
CA GLN A 311 3.76 -4.67 -2.43
C GLN A 311 3.20 -4.86 -1.00
N ILE A 312 1.88 -4.91 -0.84
CA ILE A 312 1.24 -5.24 0.44
C ILE A 312 1.64 -6.65 0.88
N LEU A 313 1.48 -7.65 0.00
CA LEU A 313 1.83 -9.04 0.33
C LEU A 313 3.30 -9.18 0.73
N GLU A 314 4.19 -8.47 0.03
CA GLU A 314 5.63 -8.49 0.33
C GLU A 314 5.90 -7.93 1.74
N ILE A 315 5.36 -6.75 2.06
CA ILE A 315 5.51 -6.13 3.38
C ILE A 315 4.97 -7.05 4.49
N LEU A 316 3.75 -7.55 4.30
CA LEU A 316 3.11 -8.42 5.29
C LEU A 316 3.86 -9.75 5.45
N SER A 317 4.40 -10.31 4.36
CA SER A 317 5.22 -11.52 4.43
C SER A 317 6.54 -11.28 5.16
N GLN A 318 7.18 -10.12 4.98
CA GLN A 318 8.43 -9.76 5.67
C GLN A 318 8.23 -9.61 7.19
N LYS A 319 7.06 -9.15 7.62
CA LYS A 319 6.69 -9.02 9.04
C LYS A 319 5.98 -10.28 9.60
N SER A 320 5.89 -11.36 8.85
CA SER A 320 5.17 -12.59 9.22
C SER A 320 3.69 -12.37 9.56
N LEU A 321 3.06 -11.33 9.01
CA LEU A 321 1.66 -10.97 9.25
C LEU A 321 0.73 -11.53 8.17
N LEU A 322 1.24 -11.93 7.02
CA LEU A 322 0.40 -12.26 5.87
C LEU A 322 -0.59 -13.41 6.15
N LYS A 323 -0.12 -14.50 6.76
CA LYS A 323 -0.93 -15.70 7.02
C LYS A 323 -2.10 -15.45 7.98
N ASP A 324 -1.88 -14.64 9.01
CA ASP A 324 -2.87 -14.42 10.08
C ASP A 324 -3.89 -13.32 9.72
N ASN A 325 -3.72 -12.65 8.58
CA ASN A 325 -4.55 -11.52 8.16
C ASN A 325 -5.26 -11.76 6.81
N GLN A 326 -5.73 -12.98 6.59
CA GLN A 326 -6.42 -13.38 5.35
C GLN A 326 -7.62 -12.48 5.05
N GLU A 327 -8.34 -12.02 6.07
CA GLU A 327 -9.51 -11.15 5.92
C GLU A 327 -9.18 -9.82 5.20
N ILE A 328 -8.00 -9.24 5.49
CA ILE A 328 -7.54 -8.00 4.85
C ILE A 328 -7.34 -8.22 3.35
N ILE A 329 -6.70 -9.35 3.02
CA ILE A 329 -6.45 -9.77 1.63
C ILE A 329 -7.77 -9.94 0.89
N HIS A 330 -8.72 -10.67 1.46
CA HIS A 330 -10.04 -10.87 0.86
C HIS A 330 -10.81 -9.55 0.68
N THR A 331 -10.68 -8.60 1.60
CA THR A 331 -11.34 -7.29 1.49
C THR A 331 -10.76 -6.44 0.36
N ILE A 332 -9.44 -6.51 0.12
CA ILE A 332 -8.80 -5.86 -1.04
C ILE A 332 -9.29 -6.49 -2.36
N ILE A 333 -9.30 -7.82 -2.44
CA ILE A 333 -9.75 -8.57 -3.61
C ILE A 333 -11.21 -8.27 -3.95
N ASN A 334 -12.06 -8.19 -2.94
CA ASN A 334 -13.48 -7.85 -3.11
C ASN A 334 -13.73 -6.34 -3.36
N LYS A 335 -12.68 -5.54 -3.60
CA LYS A 335 -12.73 -4.08 -3.82
C LYS A 335 -13.43 -3.30 -2.69
N LYS A 336 -13.50 -3.88 -1.50
CA LYS A 336 -13.99 -3.20 -0.29
C LYS A 336 -12.91 -2.28 0.30
N LEU A 337 -11.65 -2.50 -0.05
CA LEU A 337 -10.52 -1.67 0.31
C LEU A 337 -9.68 -1.34 -0.93
N ASP A 338 -9.34 -0.07 -1.11
CA ASP A 338 -8.44 0.39 -2.16
C ASP A 338 -7.01 -0.09 -1.88
N SER A 339 -6.44 -0.87 -2.80
CA SER A 339 -5.10 -1.47 -2.65
C SER A 339 -3.99 -0.43 -2.63
N TYR A 340 -4.13 0.69 -3.33
CA TYR A 340 -3.14 1.76 -3.34
C TYR A 340 -3.11 2.50 -2.00
N ARG A 341 -4.28 2.83 -1.45
CA ARG A 341 -4.39 3.43 -0.12
C ARG A 341 -3.88 2.48 0.96
N ALA A 342 -4.26 1.21 0.88
CA ALA A 342 -3.80 0.19 1.81
C ALA A 342 -2.28 0.02 1.79
N TYR A 343 -1.68 0.02 0.60
CA TYR A 343 -0.24 0.00 0.43
C TYR A 343 0.42 1.18 1.13
N ARG A 344 -0.03 2.42 0.89
CA ARG A 344 0.55 3.62 1.53
C ARG A 344 0.52 3.54 3.06
N ALA A 345 -0.60 3.12 3.64
CA ALA A 345 -0.70 2.97 5.09
C ALA A 345 0.25 1.89 5.64
N ILE A 346 0.20 0.69 5.07
CA ILE A 346 1.03 -0.44 5.52
C ILE A 346 2.52 -0.11 5.35
N HIS A 347 2.87 0.56 4.26
CA HIS A 347 4.21 1.04 3.98
C HIS A 347 4.69 2.08 5.00
N TYR A 348 3.86 3.07 5.33
CA TYR A 348 4.17 4.04 6.38
C TYR A 348 4.39 3.34 7.73
N LEU A 349 3.47 2.44 8.14
CA LEU A 349 3.59 1.70 9.39
C LEU A 349 4.87 0.84 9.44
N LYS A 350 5.26 0.25 8.31
CA LYS A 350 6.54 -0.47 8.18
C LYS A 350 7.73 0.48 8.34
N LYS A 351 7.71 1.64 7.68
CA LYS A 351 8.80 2.63 7.75
C LYS A 351 8.96 3.23 9.14
N ALA A 352 7.86 3.48 9.84
CA ALA A 352 7.85 3.96 11.22
C ALA A 352 8.21 2.85 12.23
N ASP A 353 8.43 1.62 11.77
CA ASP A 353 8.70 0.41 12.58
C ASP A 353 7.64 0.12 13.66
N VAL A 354 6.38 0.44 13.35
CA VAL A 354 5.22 0.19 14.23
C VAL A 354 4.30 -0.92 13.69
N LEU A 355 4.59 -1.46 12.50
CA LEU A 355 3.79 -2.51 11.86
C LEU A 355 3.93 -3.86 12.59
N ASP A 356 2.88 -4.22 13.32
CA ASP A 356 2.67 -5.50 14.00
C ASP A 356 1.20 -6.00 13.83
N GLN A 357 0.87 -7.14 14.42
CA GLN A 357 -0.47 -7.72 14.33
C GLN A 357 -1.57 -6.80 14.91
N ASN A 358 -1.29 -6.13 16.03
CA ASN A 358 -2.26 -5.32 16.76
C ASN A 358 -2.56 -4.02 16.00
N THR A 359 -1.52 -3.37 15.49
CA THR A 359 -1.61 -2.13 14.71
C THR A 359 -2.26 -2.38 13.36
N LEU A 360 -1.90 -3.46 12.66
CA LEU A 360 -2.54 -3.86 11.42
C LEU A 360 -4.04 -4.15 11.62
N THR A 361 -4.38 -4.89 12.68
CA THR A 361 -5.79 -5.19 13.03
C THR A 361 -6.56 -3.91 13.40
N SER A 362 -5.96 -3.01 14.18
CA SER A 362 -6.60 -1.76 14.61
C SER A 362 -6.83 -0.82 13.43
N TYR A 363 -5.83 -0.68 12.56
CA TYR A 363 -5.93 0.02 11.29
C TYR A 363 -7.08 -0.55 10.44
N TYR A 364 -7.11 -1.87 10.25
CA TYR A 364 -8.14 -2.52 9.44
C TYR A 364 -9.56 -2.34 10.01
N LYS A 365 -9.73 -2.45 11.33
CA LYS A 365 -11.02 -2.18 11.99
C LYS A 365 -11.49 -0.74 11.79
N LEU A 366 -10.59 0.23 11.87
CA LEU A 366 -10.91 1.64 11.65
C LEU A 366 -11.42 1.90 10.22
N LEU A 367 -10.93 1.14 9.25
CA LEU A 367 -11.41 1.21 7.86
C LEU A 367 -12.80 0.62 7.69
N LEU A 368 -13.04 -0.56 8.26
CA LEU A 368 -14.32 -1.26 8.15
C LEU A 368 -15.48 -0.57 8.87
N ILE A 369 -15.20 0.16 9.95
CA ILE A 369 -16.23 0.86 10.75
C ILE A 369 -16.61 2.22 10.13
N LYS A 370 -15.70 2.82 9.34
CA LYS A 370 -15.87 4.16 8.76
C LYS A 370 -16.14 4.22 7.25
N PRO A 371 -16.87 3.28 6.61
CA PRO A 371 -17.29 3.45 5.23
C PRO A 371 -18.60 4.23 5.22
N LYS A 372 -18.56 5.57 5.26
CA LYS A 372 -19.74 6.36 4.91
C LYS A 372 -19.37 7.56 4.04
N GLU A 373 -19.89 7.50 2.82
CA GLU A 373 -20.31 8.63 2.01
C GLU A 373 -20.92 9.70 2.93
N GLY A 374 -20.14 10.73 3.25
CA GLY A 374 -20.50 11.65 4.33
C GLY A 374 -19.52 12.80 4.46
N LEU A 375 -19.46 13.64 3.43
CA LEU A 375 -19.02 15.05 3.45
C LEU A 375 -17.59 15.42 3.94
N PHE A 376 -16.79 14.53 4.54
CA PHE A 376 -15.49 14.90 5.10
C PHE A 376 -14.36 13.92 4.72
N VAL A 377 -13.24 14.50 4.25
CA VAL A 377 -12.13 13.85 3.51
C VAL A 377 -11.05 13.24 4.41
N THR A 378 -11.05 13.52 5.71
CA THR A 378 -9.96 13.12 6.62
C THR A 378 -10.22 11.78 7.30
N ASP A 379 -9.78 10.71 6.63
CA ASP A 379 -9.59 9.38 7.22
C ASP A 379 -8.18 9.24 7.83
N VAL A 380 -7.92 8.09 8.47
CA VAL A 380 -6.60 7.79 9.06
C VAL A 380 -5.48 7.79 8.00
N PHE A 381 -5.78 7.50 6.73
CA PHE A 381 -4.79 7.56 5.65
C PHE A 381 -4.26 8.96 5.45
N SER A 382 -5.13 9.96 5.56
CA SER A 382 -4.75 11.36 5.42
C SER A 382 -3.63 11.72 6.40
N PHE A 383 -3.65 11.16 7.62
CA PHE A 383 -2.57 11.35 8.59
C PHE A 383 -1.27 10.68 8.16
N PHE A 384 -1.30 9.43 7.71
CA PHE A 384 -0.08 8.75 7.25
C PHE A 384 0.55 9.44 6.05
N GLU A 385 -0.24 9.96 5.12
CA GLU A 385 0.27 10.77 4.02
C GLU A 385 0.89 12.08 4.50
N LEU A 386 0.26 12.73 5.49
CA LEU A 386 0.80 13.95 6.10
C LEU A 386 2.14 13.67 6.79
N PHE A 387 2.23 12.57 7.53
CA PHE A 387 3.43 12.17 8.25
C PHE A 387 4.55 11.77 7.30
N GLU A 388 4.25 11.02 6.24
CA GLU A 388 5.25 10.66 5.24
C GLU A 388 5.80 11.91 4.53
N LYS A 389 4.95 12.88 4.16
CA LYS A 389 5.38 14.16 3.57
C LYS A 389 6.23 15.01 4.52
N SER A 390 6.01 14.87 5.82
CA SER A 390 6.71 15.65 6.86
C SER A 390 7.90 14.92 7.46
N HIS A 391 8.23 13.72 6.97
CA HIS A 391 9.23 12.83 7.57
C HIS A 391 9.03 12.58 9.07
N PHE A 392 7.78 12.58 9.52
CA PHE A 392 7.40 12.32 10.90
C PHE A 392 7.09 10.83 11.06
N TYR A 393 7.66 10.19 12.09
CA TYR A 393 7.47 8.76 12.36
C TYR A 393 6.90 8.58 13.76
N MET A 394 5.64 8.16 13.84
CA MET A 394 4.97 7.91 15.11
C MET A 394 5.54 6.68 15.81
N ASN A 395 5.55 6.71 17.15
CA ASN A 395 5.75 5.52 17.96
C ASN A 395 4.44 4.76 18.24
N GLN A 396 4.54 3.58 18.87
CA GLN A 396 3.40 2.70 19.16
C GLN A 396 2.33 3.37 20.04
N GLU A 397 2.74 4.18 21.02
CA GLU A 397 1.84 4.86 21.95
C GLU A 397 1.05 5.97 21.25
N GLU A 398 1.73 6.80 20.46
CA GLU A 398 1.13 7.87 19.66
C GLU A 398 0.11 7.31 18.67
N LEU A 399 0.43 6.19 18.01
CA LEU A 399 -0.47 5.49 17.10
C LEU A 399 -1.71 4.94 17.83
N GLY A 400 -1.51 4.34 19.01
CA GLY A 400 -2.60 3.84 19.85
C GLY A 400 -3.56 4.96 20.25
N VAL A 401 -3.03 6.13 20.62
CA VAL A 401 -3.88 7.30 20.94
C VAL A 401 -4.60 7.81 19.69
N LEU A 402 -3.93 7.93 18.54
CA LEU A 402 -4.55 8.37 17.28
C LEU A 402 -5.76 7.48 16.93
N PHE A 403 -5.62 6.16 17.06
CA PHE A 403 -6.68 5.19 16.80
C PHE A 403 -7.84 5.25 17.79
N SER A 404 -7.62 5.81 18.98
CA SER A 404 -8.66 5.99 20.01
C SER A 404 -9.48 7.28 19.86
N LEU A 405 -9.06 8.20 18.99
CA LEU A 405 -9.74 9.49 18.81
C LEU A 405 -11.10 9.33 18.14
N SER A 406 -12.07 10.14 18.58
CA SER A 406 -13.36 10.31 17.89
C SER A 406 -13.17 11.03 16.55
N ASP A 407 -14.13 10.90 15.64
CA ASP A 407 -14.05 11.55 14.31
C ASP A 407 -13.89 13.07 14.39
N ALA A 408 -14.62 13.71 15.30
CA ALA A 408 -14.51 15.14 15.54
C ALA A 408 -13.09 15.53 16.01
N ASN A 409 -12.48 14.71 16.89
CA ASN A 409 -11.13 14.95 17.36
C ASN A 409 -10.10 14.67 16.25
N LEU A 410 -10.28 13.62 15.45
CA LEU A 410 -9.41 13.34 14.29
C LEU A 410 -9.41 14.51 13.32
N GLN A 411 -10.57 15.06 12.97
CA GLN A 411 -10.67 16.20 12.06
C GLN A 411 -9.95 17.44 12.63
N GLN A 412 -10.19 17.75 13.91
CA GLN A 412 -9.52 18.88 14.58
C GLN A 412 -8.01 18.67 14.64
N PHE A 413 -7.58 17.45 14.95
CA PHE A 413 -6.16 17.11 15.06
C PHE A 413 -5.47 17.19 13.70
N TYR A 414 -6.07 16.64 12.65
CA TYR A 414 -5.55 16.75 11.29
C TYR A 414 -5.39 18.21 10.85
N GLY A 415 -6.40 19.05 11.12
CA GLY A 415 -6.33 20.47 10.83
C GLY A 415 -5.12 21.14 11.49
N VAL A 416 -4.86 20.83 12.76
CA VAL A 416 -3.71 21.37 13.50
C VAL A 416 -2.38 20.83 12.94
N LEU A 417 -2.26 19.52 12.73
CA LEU A 417 -1.03 18.90 12.24
C LEU A 417 -0.70 19.31 10.81
N SER A 418 -1.70 19.50 9.95
CA SER A 418 -1.47 19.96 8.57
C SER A 418 -0.88 21.37 8.52
N ARG A 419 -1.29 22.26 9.43
CA ARG A 419 -0.68 23.60 9.56
C ARG A 419 0.75 23.55 10.10
N LEU A 420 1.01 22.68 11.08
CA LEU A 420 2.35 22.46 11.61
C LEU A 420 3.28 21.90 10.51
N SER A 421 2.83 20.88 9.79
CA SER A 421 3.52 20.27 8.66
C SER A 421 3.83 21.28 7.56
N ALA A 422 2.84 22.06 7.11
CA ALA A 422 3.02 23.08 6.08
C ALA A 422 3.98 24.22 6.48
N SER A 423 4.31 24.33 7.77
CA SER A 423 5.25 25.31 8.29
C SER A 423 6.56 24.68 8.76
N GLU A 424 6.77 23.38 8.50
CA GLU A 424 7.94 22.61 8.94
C GLU A 424 8.15 22.60 10.46
N LEU A 425 7.06 22.71 11.22
CA LEU A 425 7.05 22.73 12.69
C LEU A 425 6.48 21.43 13.29
N LEU A 426 6.30 20.38 12.49
CA LEU A 426 5.78 19.10 12.97
C LEU A 426 6.93 18.21 13.47
N ASP A 427 6.99 18.06 14.78
CA ASP A 427 7.89 17.19 15.54
C ASP A 427 7.12 16.50 16.68
N HIS A 428 7.78 15.65 17.47
CA HIS A 428 7.09 14.94 18.57
C HIS A 428 6.56 15.89 19.66
N GLN A 429 7.23 17.02 19.89
CA GLN A 429 6.81 17.98 20.92
C GLN A 429 5.53 18.73 20.50
N SER A 430 5.51 19.26 19.28
CA SER A 430 4.36 19.93 18.68
C SER A 430 3.20 18.96 18.46
N PHE A 431 3.47 17.71 18.08
CA PHE A 431 2.47 16.64 18.02
C PHE A 431 1.82 16.41 19.39
N ALA A 432 2.61 16.23 20.45
CA ALA A 432 2.11 16.02 21.81
C ALA A 432 1.27 17.22 22.29
N LYS A 433 1.71 18.45 22.03
CA LYS A 433 0.94 19.67 22.36
C LYS A 433 -0.38 19.75 21.58
N ALA A 434 -0.35 19.48 20.28
CA ALA A 434 -1.56 19.45 19.46
C ALA A 434 -2.54 18.39 19.95
N LEU A 435 -2.04 17.20 20.27
CA LEU A 435 -2.82 16.09 20.78
C LEU A 435 -3.44 16.43 22.14
N GLN A 436 -2.65 16.99 23.05
CA GLN A 436 -3.12 17.45 24.34
C GLN A 436 -4.27 18.46 24.16
N ARG A 437 -4.15 19.45 23.28
CA ARG A 437 -5.22 20.45 23.05
C ARG A 437 -6.52 19.84 22.54
N VAL A 438 -6.41 18.91 21.59
CA VAL A 438 -7.57 18.26 20.98
C VAL A 438 -8.20 17.25 21.93
N THR A 439 -7.43 16.59 22.80
CA THR A 439 -7.94 15.58 23.73
C THR A 439 -8.32 16.13 25.09
N ASP A 440 -7.75 17.28 25.49
CA ASP A 440 -7.93 17.87 26.82
C ASP A 440 -9.41 18.15 27.10
N LYS A 441 -9.86 17.66 28.25
CA LYS A 441 -11.21 17.79 28.78
C LYS A 441 -11.11 18.48 30.13
N LEU A 442 -11.77 19.64 30.23
CA LEU A 442 -11.93 20.30 31.52
C LEU A 442 -12.68 19.38 32.49
N SER A 443 -12.19 19.35 33.74
CA SER A 443 -12.70 18.50 34.82
C SER A 443 -14.22 18.51 34.90
N PRO A 444 -14.86 17.36 35.15
CA PRO A 444 -16.30 17.32 35.33
C PRO A 444 -16.72 18.21 36.50
N VAL A 445 -17.88 18.85 36.36
CA VAL A 445 -18.46 19.69 37.40
C VAL A 445 -19.74 18.99 37.85
N SER A 446 -19.76 18.60 39.11
CA SER A 446 -20.95 18.05 39.76
C SER A 446 -21.79 19.18 40.33
N GLU A 447 -23.10 18.98 40.40
CA GLU A 447 -24.01 19.88 41.09
C GLU A 447 -23.71 19.88 42.59
N SER A 448 -23.55 21.06 43.16
CA SER A 448 -23.40 21.21 44.61
C SER A 448 -24.73 20.94 45.30
N THR A 449 -24.68 20.09 46.33
CA THR A 449 -25.78 19.90 47.26
C THR A 449 -25.96 21.19 48.06
N MET A 450 -27.20 21.68 48.18
CA MET A 450 -27.47 22.97 48.79
C MET A 450 -28.53 22.86 49.88
N SER A 451 -28.23 23.42 51.05
CA SER A 451 -29.22 23.74 52.07
C SER A 451 -29.31 25.24 52.25
N LYS A 452 -30.53 25.74 52.50
CA LYS A 452 -30.80 27.17 52.67
C LYS A 452 -31.51 27.40 53.99
N LYS A 453 -31.00 28.33 54.81
CA LYS A 453 -31.75 28.90 55.93
C LYS A 453 -32.32 30.24 55.51
N SER A 454 -33.64 30.32 55.40
CA SER A 454 -34.30 31.51 54.87
C SER A 454 -34.19 32.67 55.87
N LYS A 455 -34.07 33.90 55.35
CA LYS A 455 -34.18 35.10 56.20
C LYS A 455 -35.52 35.21 56.92
N LYS A 456 -36.58 34.66 56.30
CA LYS A 456 -37.93 34.61 56.88
C LYS A 456 -38.04 33.62 58.05
N GLU A 457 -37.18 32.61 58.08
CA GLU A 457 -37.16 31.58 59.14
C GLU A 457 -36.23 32.00 60.29
N THR A 458 -35.15 32.69 59.97
CA THR A 458 -34.08 33.04 60.93
C THR A 458 -34.16 34.46 61.47
N ASN A 459 -35.06 35.30 60.95
CA ASN A 459 -35.15 36.74 61.25
C ASN A 459 -33.82 37.52 61.06
N THR A 460 -32.94 37.02 60.20
CA THR A 460 -31.67 37.67 59.85
C THR A 460 -31.82 38.52 58.59
N PRO A 461 -30.91 39.48 58.31
CA PRO A 461 -31.00 40.31 57.10
C PRO A 461 -30.74 39.55 55.79
N ARG A 462 -30.01 38.43 55.83
CA ARG A 462 -29.54 37.68 54.66
C ARG A 462 -29.90 36.20 54.79
N SER A 463 -30.12 35.50 53.67
CA SER A 463 -30.34 34.04 53.73
C SER A 463 -29.01 33.31 53.68
N GLU A 464 -28.80 32.36 54.58
CA GLU A 464 -27.63 31.47 54.55
C GLU A 464 -27.84 30.37 53.51
N PHE A 465 -26.81 30.11 52.71
CA PHE A 465 -26.71 28.98 51.80
C PHE A 465 -25.45 28.19 52.18
N LEU A 466 -25.61 26.89 52.38
CA LEU A 466 -24.50 25.98 52.63
C LEU A 466 -24.43 24.99 51.47
N LEU A 467 -23.31 25.03 50.74
CA LEU A 467 -23.01 24.13 49.62
C LEU A 467 -22.06 23.01 50.09
N ASP A 468 -22.42 21.77 49.77
CA ASP A 468 -21.61 20.56 50.00
C ASP A 468 -21.12 20.40 51.44
N ASN A 469 -21.87 20.96 52.41
CA ASN A 469 -21.50 21.05 53.82
C ASN A 469 -20.12 21.70 54.10
N LYS A 470 -19.60 22.48 53.14
CA LYS A 470 -18.25 23.09 53.22
C LYS A 470 -18.27 24.59 52.97
N HIS A 471 -19.03 25.04 51.98
CA HIS A 471 -19.02 26.44 51.56
C HIS A 471 -20.31 27.14 52.02
N SER A 472 -20.23 27.87 53.13
CA SER A 472 -21.36 28.71 53.60
C SER A 472 -21.21 30.15 53.11
N PHE A 473 -22.32 30.73 52.66
CA PHE A 473 -22.41 32.15 52.32
C PHE A 473 -23.80 32.72 52.57
N PHE A 474 -23.87 34.04 52.77
CA PHE A 474 -25.09 34.80 53.04
C PHE A 474 -25.47 35.63 51.82
N ALA A 475 -26.59 35.33 51.18
CA ALA A 475 -27.02 36.05 49.98
C ALA A 475 -27.82 37.31 50.33
N GLN A 476 -27.45 38.44 49.71
CA GLN A 476 -28.17 39.71 49.84
C GLN A 476 -29.51 39.66 49.12
N HIS A 477 -30.50 40.31 49.73
CA HIS A 477 -31.78 40.61 49.11
C HIS A 477 -31.90 42.13 48.93
N SER A 478 -31.65 42.60 47.72
CA SER A 478 -31.90 43.98 47.30
C SER A 478 -32.98 44.01 46.21
N ASP A 479 -33.60 45.15 45.97
CA ASP A 479 -34.48 45.36 44.80
C ASP A 479 -33.69 45.82 43.57
N SER A 480 -32.50 46.40 43.78
CA SER A 480 -31.54 46.82 42.76
C SER A 480 -30.37 45.83 42.66
N TYR A 481 -30.54 44.76 41.87
CA TYR A 481 -29.44 43.87 41.53
C TYR A 481 -28.74 44.36 40.26
N GLU A 482 -27.43 44.15 40.19
CA GLU A 482 -26.71 44.23 38.93
C GLU A 482 -27.27 43.17 37.96
N SER A 483 -27.62 43.62 36.76
CA SER A 483 -28.26 42.80 35.73
C SER A 483 -27.46 42.83 34.45
N GLY A 484 -27.07 41.66 33.95
CA GLY A 484 -26.49 41.46 32.63
C GLY A 484 -27.44 40.73 31.69
N GLY A 485 -27.00 40.49 30.45
CA GLY A 485 -27.81 39.85 29.40
C GLY A 485 -28.35 38.45 29.75
N PHE A 486 -27.70 37.73 30.67
CA PHE A 486 -28.06 36.36 31.05
C PHE A 486 -28.68 36.20 32.44
N GLY A 487 -28.84 37.28 33.21
CA GLY A 487 -29.44 37.19 34.55
C GLY A 487 -29.11 38.34 35.50
N LYS A 488 -29.68 38.24 36.70
CA LYS A 488 -29.36 39.10 37.85
C LYS A 488 -28.27 38.44 38.68
N VAL A 489 -27.24 39.19 39.05
CA VAL A 489 -26.16 38.73 39.93
C VAL A 489 -26.41 39.26 41.33
N LYS A 490 -26.46 38.36 42.32
CA LYS A 490 -26.59 38.73 43.73
C LYS A 490 -25.25 38.68 44.43
N LYS A 491 -25.06 39.57 45.39
CA LYS A 491 -23.90 39.57 46.29
C LYS A 491 -24.06 38.48 47.37
N GLY A 492 -23.03 37.68 47.56
CA GLY A 492 -22.90 36.66 48.59
C GLY A 492 -21.76 37.00 49.54
N TYR A 493 -21.99 36.84 50.84
CA TYR A 493 -21.08 37.30 51.90
C TYR A 493 -20.59 36.13 52.74
N ARG A 494 -19.36 36.19 53.24
CA ARG A 494 -18.78 35.11 54.07
C ARG A 494 -19.48 34.95 55.41
N PHE A 495 -19.84 36.07 56.03
CA PHE A 495 -20.53 36.15 57.32
C PHE A 495 -21.79 37.00 57.21
N LEU A 496 -22.69 36.86 58.18
CA LEU A 496 -23.95 37.61 58.19
C LEU A 496 -23.71 39.12 58.16
N ASP A 497 -22.79 39.59 59.00
CA ASP A 497 -22.47 41.01 59.23
C ASP A 497 -21.27 41.49 58.39
N SER A 498 -20.86 40.71 57.39
CA SER A 498 -19.75 41.10 56.53
C SER A 498 -20.17 42.26 55.61
N ASP A 499 -19.35 43.31 55.59
CA ASP A 499 -19.57 44.49 54.73
C ASP A 499 -19.13 44.24 53.28
N GLU A 500 -18.20 43.31 53.07
CA GLU A 500 -17.64 43.02 51.75
C GLU A 500 -18.17 41.70 51.17
N PRO A 501 -18.74 41.73 49.94
CA PRO A 501 -19.15 40.52 49.26
C PRO A 501 -17.94 39.67 48.86
N LEU A 502 -18.08 38.35 49.04
CA LEU A 502 -17.09 37.35 48.63
C LEU A 502 -17.50 36.64 47.34
N TYR A 503 -18.81 36.50 47.08
CA TYR A 503 -19.33 35.73 45.97
C TYR A 503 -20.31 36.53 45.09
N GLY A 504 -20.26 36.30 43.79
CA GLY A 504 -21.32 36.61 42.83
C GLY A 504 -22.20 35.39 42.60
N ILE A 505 -23.50 35.54 42.82
CA ILE A 505 -24.51 34.50 42.66
C ILE A 505 -25.37 34.84 41.43
N LYS A 506 -25.01 34.27 40.29
CA LYS A 506 -25.73 34.47 39.02
C LYS A 506 -26.87 33.46 38.91
N LYS A 507 -28.07 33.96 38.67
CA LYS A 507 -29.24 33.13 38.38
C LYS A 507 -29.46 33.06 36.88
N LEU A 508 -29.45 31.85 36.31
CA LEU A 508 -29.66 31.68 34.88
C LEU A 508 -31.14 31.83 34.51
N ASN A 509 -31.39 32.64 33.48
CA ASN A 509 -32.72 32.88 32.91
C ASN A 509 -33.06 31.93 31.75
N GLU A 510 -32.63 30.67 31.81
CA GLU A 510 -32.98 29.64 30.82
C GLU A 510 -34.16 28.80 31.35
N PRO A 511 -35.31 28.78 30.64
CA PRO A 511 -36.49 28.04 31.08
C PRO A 511 -36.30 26.51 31.05
N ASP A 512 -35.47 25.99 30.13
CA ASP A 512 -35.16 24.56 30.06
C ASP A 512 -34.06 24.21 31.08
N LEU A 513 -34.42 23.43 32.12
CA LEU A 513 -33.49 23.07 33.19
C LEU A 513 -32.22 22.36 32.66
N ASN A 514 -32.34 21.49 31.65
CA ASN A 514 -31.18 20.78 31.10
C ASN A 514 -30.24 21.73 30.36
N LYS A 515 -30.77 22.72 29.64
CA LYS A 515 -29.95 23.77 29.01
C LYS A 515 -29.31 24.67 30.06
N ALA A 516 -30.06 25.04 31.10
CA ALA A 516 -29.58 25.86 32.20
C ALA A 516 -28.43 25.18 32.95
N GLN A 517 -28.57 23.89 33.26
CA GLN A 517 -27.50 23.09 33.87
C GLN A 517 -26.25 23.01 32.97
N LYS A 518 -26.42 22.78 31.66
CA LYS A 518 -25.30 22.75 30.70
C LYS A 518 -24.57 24.10 30.61
N ALA A 519 -25.28 25.22 30.72
CA ALA A 519 -24.69 26.54 30.77
C ALA A 519 -23.97 26.80 32.11
N ALA A 520 -24.57 26.40 33.24
CA ALA A 520 -23.95 26.52 34.55
C ALA A 520 -22.65 25.71 34.68
N ILE A 521 -22.68 24.43 34.27
CA ILE A 521 -21.51 23.55 34.21
C ILE A 521 -20.40 24.19 33.38
N ARG A 522 -20.76 24.76 32.22
CA ARG A 522 -19.81 25.41 31.33
C ARG A 522 -19.16 26.61 32.01
N GLU A 523 -19.94 27.52 32.56
CA GLU A 523 -19.41 28.73 33.20
C GLU A 523 -18.47 28.38 34.36
N VAL A 524 -18.85 27.40 35.20
CA VAL A 524 -17.99 26.90 36.29
C VAL A 524 -16.68 26.30 35.77
N LYS A 525 -16.70 25.54 34.67
CA LYS A 525 -15.49 24.94 34.09
C LYS A 525 -14.46 26.00 33.71
N TYR A 526 -14.89 27.12 33.14
CA TYR A 526 -13.98 28.18 32.69
C TYR A 526 -13.48 29.04 33.85
N HIS A 527 -14.30 29.31 34.87
CA HIS A 527 -13.79 29.89 36.11
C HIS A 527 -12.68 29.03 36.72
N ARG A 528 -12.90 27.72 36.84
CA ARG A 528 -11.90 26.79 37.39
C ARG A 528 -10.66 26.68 36.52
N LEU A 529 -10.80 26.80 35.19
CA LEU A 529 -9.66 26.82 34.27
C LEU A 529 -8.74 28.03 34.54
N LEU A 530 -9.30 29.17 34.91
CA LEU A 530 -8.56 30.37 35.33
C LEU A 530 -8.10 30.32 36.80
N GLY A 531 -8.18 29.15 37.46
CA GLY A 531 -7.79 28.98 38.87
C GLY A 531 -8.76 29.59 39.88
N ARG A 532 -10.00 29.92 39.47
CA ARG A 532 -10.99 30.59 40.33
C ARG A 532 -12.00 29.61 40.90
N GLU A 533 -12.42 29.85 42.14
CA GLU A 533 -13.48 29.06 42.75
C GLU A 533 -14.83 29.37 42.12
N ALA A 534 -15.51 28.31 41.68
CA ALA A 534 -16.87 28.38 41.19
C ALA A 534 -17.64 27.07 41.39
N PHE A 535 -18.95 27.21 41.60
CA PHE A 535 -19.90 26.14 41.90
C PHE A 535 -21.21 26.39 41.17
N TYR A 536 -22.00 25.33 40.96
CA TYR A 536 -23.38 25.48 40.54
C TYR A 536 -24.32 24.62 41.39
N PHE A 537 -25.53 25.10 41.58
CA PHE A 537 -26.60 24.37 42.25
C PHE A 537 -27.97 24.74 41.65
N SER A 538 -28.93 23.83 41.75
CA SER A 538 -30.32 24.12 41.38
C SER A 538 -31.14 24.45 42.62
N HIS A 539 -31.99 25.46 42.51
CA HIS A 539 -32.94 25.81 43.55
C HIS A 539 -34.26 26.25 42.92
N LYS A 540 -35.37 25.61 43.35
CA LYS A 540 -36.73 25.90 42.86
C LYS A 540 -36.80 25.89 41.31
N GLY A 541 -36.24 24.84 40.70
CA GLY A 541 -36.25 24.65 39.25
C GLY A 541 -35.37 25.61 38.46
N LYS A 542 -34.44 26.33 39.09
CA LYS A 542 -33.52 27.25 38.41
C LYS A 542 -32.07 26.98 38.81
N ALA A 543 -31.18 26.99 37.81
CA ALA A 543 -29.75 26.87 38.02
C ALA A 543 -29.14 28.19 38.48
N HIS A 544 -28.25 28.12 39.48
CA HIS A 544 -27.49 29.23 40.02
C HIS A 544 -26.00 28.90 39.93
N ILE A 545 -25.20 29.90 39.63
CA ILE A 545 -23.74 29.83 39.61
C ILE A 545 -23.24 30.71 40.74
N VAL A 546 -22.32 30.18 41.54
CA VAL A 546 -21.60 30.92 42.58
C VAL A 546 -20.16 31.03 42.13
N SER A 547 -19.64 32.23 42.04
CA SER A 547 -18.26 32.53 41.63
C SER A 547 -17.70 33.64 42.51
N GLU A 548 -16.38 33.82 42.50
CA GLU A 548 -15.72 34.93 43.19
C GLU A 548 -16.33 36.30 42.79
N TRP A 549 -16.70 37.11 43.79
CA TRP A 549 -17.19 38.46 43.55
C TRP A 549 -16.05 39.36 43.04
N GLN A 550 -16.30 40.06 41.93
CA GLN A 550 -15.39 41.08 41.45
C GLN A 550 -15.88 42.44 41.95
N ARG A 551 -15.10 43.06 42.86
CA ARG A 551 -15.51 44.26 43.62
C ARG A 551 -15.82 45.46 42.74
N GLU A 552 -15.02 45.63 41.70
CA GLU A 552 -14.98 46.85 40.89
C GLU A 552 -15.97 46.80 39.73
N LEU A 553 -16.08 47.90 39.00
CA LEU A 553 -17.02 48.03 37.89
C LEU A 553 -16.49 47.34 36.62
N SER A 554 -17.41 46.92 35.76
CA SER A 554 -17.04 46.51 34.41
C SER A 554 -16.54 47.72 33.61
N LEU A 555 -15.64 47.49 32.66
CA LEU A 555 -14.92 48.54 31.94
C LEU A 555 -15.86 49.53 31.24
N ASP A 556 -17.03 49.07 30.77
CA ASP A 556 -18.02 49.91 30.10
C ASP A 556 -18.71 50.95 31.00
N HIS A 557 -18.57 50.84 32.32
CA HIS A 557 -19.07 51.86 33.25
C HIS A 557 -18.12 53.04 33.44
N TYR A 558 -16.87 52.94 32.97
CA TYR A 558 -15.93 54.04 33.04
C TYR A 558 -16.09 54.97 31.84
N HIS A 559 -16.25 56.27 32.10
CA HIS A 559 -16.24 57.28 31.07
C HIS A 559 -14.81 57.58 30.60
N ALA A 560 -14.67 58.04 29.35
CA ALA A 560 -13.37 58.40 28.77
C ALA A 560 -12.56 59.36 29.67
N ASN A 561 -13.21 60.37 30.25
CA ASN A 561 -12.56 61.33 31.15
C ASN A 561 -12.01 60.68 32.42
N GLU A 562 -12.69 59.66 32.96
CA GLU A 562 -12.21 58.92 34.14
C GLU A 562 -10.99 58.06 33.77
N LEU A 563 -11.05 57.37 32.63
CA LEU A 563 -9.93 56.57 32.13
C LEU A 563 -8.69 57.42 31.81
N LEU A 564 -8.88 58.65 31.31
CA LEU A 564 -7.80 59.61 31.07
C LEU A 564 -7.07 60.04 32.36
N GLN A 565 -7.74 60.01 33.52
CA GLN A 565 -7.08 60.32 34.80
C GLN A 565 -6.18 59.18 35.29
N ILE A 566 -6.32 57.98 34.72
CA ILE A 566 -5.54 56.81 35.12
C ILE A 566 -4.24 56.79 34.30
N PRO A 567 -3.06 56.71 34.95
CA PRO A 567 -1.79 56.60 34.24
C PRO A 567 -1.82 55.47 33.20
N MET A 568 -1.30 55.75 32.02
CA MET A 568 -1.27 54.78 30.92
C MET A 568 -0.59 53.47 31.33
N GLU A 569 0.52 53.54 32.09
CA GLU A 569 1.23 52.38 32.64
C GLU A 569 0.29 51.42 33.41
N LYS A 570 -0.53 51.97 34.32
CA LYS A 570 -1.51 51.18 35.09
C LYS A 570 -2.56 50.55 34.19
N ARG A 571 -3.00 51.25 33.14
CA ARG A 571 -3.94 50.70 32.16
C ARG A 571 -3.30 49.59 31.32
N VAL A 572 -2.01 49.67 31.01
CA VAL A 572 -1.26 48.58 30.35
C VAL A 572 -1.11 47.36 31.27
N LEU A 573 -0.85 47.56 32.57
CA LEU A 573 -0.85 46.49 33.58
C LEU A 573 -2.22 45.78 33.65
N CYS A 574 -3.30 46.55 33.71
CA CYS A 574 -4.66 46.02 33.64
C CYS A 574 -4.88 45.22 32.35
N LEU A 575 -4.50 45.76 31.18
CA LEU A 575 -4.60 45.07 29.90
C LEU A 575 -3.83 43.76 29.88
N SER A 576 -2.58 43.75 30.38
CA SER A 576 -1.75 42.55 30.47
C SER A 576 -2.46 41.44 31.26
N SER A 577 -3.02 41.75 32.43
CA SER A 577 -3.76 40.75 33.22
C SER A 577 -5.02 40.22 32.52
N GLY A 578 -5.76 41.06 31.78
CA GLY A 578 -6.90 40.61 30.97
C GLY A 578 -6.50 39.73 29.78
N LEU A 579 -5.37 40.05 29.14
CA LEU A 579 -4.75 39.21 28.12
C LEU A 579 -4.24 37.89 28.70
N SER A 580 -3.81 37.86 29.96
CA SER A 580 -3.38 36.64 30.65
C SER A 580 -4.53 35.64 30.83
N ASP A 581 -5.71 36.12 31.26
CA ASP A 581 -6.92 35.30 31.30
C ASP A 581 -7.26 34.73 29.91
N LEU A 582 -7.27 35.59 28.89
CA LEU A 582 -7.60 35.19 27.52
C LEU A 582 -6.56 34.21 26.94
N ASN A 583 -5.28 34.43 27.24
CA ASN A 583 -4.19 33.55 26.86
C ASN A 583 -4.35 32.16 27.49
N THR A 584 -4.72 32.10 28.77
CA THR A 584 -4.99 30.82 29.46
C THR A 584 -6.10 30.04 28.76
N LEU A 585 -7.20 30.71 28.36
CA LEU A 585 -8.26 30.06 27.58
C LEU A 585 -7.71 29.50 26.26
N HIS A 586 -6.98 30.31 25.51
CA HIS A 586 -6.46 29.94 24.18
C HIS A 586 -5.43 28.81 24.25
N GLN A 587 -4.54 28.80 25.24
CA GLN A 587 -3.57 27.73 25.50
C GLN A 587 -4.24 26.37 25.74
N HIS A 588 -5.42 26.39 26.39
CA HIS A 588 -6.25 25.21 26.61
C HIS A 588 -7.24 24.92 25.46
N TYR A 589 -7.04 25.54 24.30
CA TYR A 589 -7.86 25.35 23.11
C TYR A 589 -9.34 25.73 23.34
N ARG A 590 -9.55 26.84 24.06
CA ARG A 590 -10.87 27.39 24.40
C ARG A 590 -11.00 28.81 23.88
N ILE A 591 -12.19 29.13 23.37
CA ILE A 591 -12.58 30.45 22.89
C ILE A 591 -13.56 31.01 23.89
N HIS A 592 -13.39 32.28 24.26
CA HIS A 592 -14.33 33.01 25.10
C HIS A 592 -15.63 33.25 24.33
N GLY A 593 -15.54 33.80 23.12
CA GLY A 593 -16.64 33.94 22.16
C GLY A 593 -17.55 35.16 22.39
N ASP A 594 -17.37 35.89 23.49
CA ASP A 594 -18.06 37.16 23.76
C ASP A 594 -17.16 38.14 24.52
N VAL A 595 -15.94 38.35 24.02
CA VAL A 595 -15.01 39.37 24.56
C VAL A 595 -15.60 40.76 24.30
N LYS A 596 -15.76 41.57 25.35
CA LYS A 596 -16.33 42.93 25.30
C LYS A 596 -16.11 43.68 26.62
N CYS A 597 -16.24 45.00 26.63
CA CYS A 597 -15.99 45.83 27.82
C CYS A 597 -16.86 45.43 29.03
N GLN A 598 -18.10 44.97 28.82
CA GLN A 598 -18.99 44.49 29.89
C GLN A 598 -18.43 43.25 30.62
N ASN A 599 -17.63 42.46 29.92
CA ASN A 599 -17.12 41.18 30.41
C ASN A 599 -15.71 41.32 31.01
N PHE A 600 -15.24 42.54 31.25
CA PHE A 600 -13.99 42.81 31.95
C PHE A 600 -14.24 43.71 33.15
N VAL A 601 -13.86 43.23 34.34
CA VAL A 601 -13.92 44.03 35.57
C VAL A 601 -12.57 44.66 35.83
N LEU A 602 -12.53 46.00 35.89
CA LEU A 602 -11.30 46.78 36.01
C LEU A 602 -11.00 47.08 37.48
N ASN A 603 -9.90 46.54 38.01
CA ASN A 603 -9.43 46.80 39.36
C ASN A 603 -8.13 47.61 39.35
N LEU A 604 -8.29 48.92 39.50
CA LEU A 604 -7.19 49.89 39.49
C LEU A 604 -6.30 49.82 40.73
N THR A 605 -6.83 49.34 41.85
CA THR A 605 -6.07 49.17 43.09
C THR A 605 -5.08 48.00 42.97
N MET A 606 -5.52 46.91 42.32
CA MET A 606 -4.70 45.74 42.05
C MET A 606 -4.04 45.77 40.67
N GLU A 607 -4.19 46.86 39.92
CA GLU A 607 -3.65 47.05 38.57
C GLU A 607 -3.97 45.86 37.65
N SER A 608 -5.21 45.37 37.75
CA SER A 608 -5.65 44.18 37.03
C SER A 608 -7.03 44.37 36.39
N MET A 609 -7.31 43.59 35.37
CA MET A 609 -8.58 43.49 34.68
C MET A 609 -8.91 42.02 34.51
N LYS A 610 -10.05 41.57 35.04
CA LYS A 610 -10.43 40.16 35.00
C LYS A 610 -11.56 39.91 34.00
N LEU A 611 -11.38 38.90 33.15
CA LEU A 611 -12.41 38.41 32.22
C LEU A 611 -13.49 37.64 32.99
N ILE A 612 -14.76 37.90 32.70
CA ILE A 612 -15.92 37.26 33.32
C ILE A 612 -16.95 36.84 32.26
N ASP A 613 -18.02 36.15 32.68
CA ASP A 613 -19.15 35.70 31.84
C ASP A 613 -18.80 34.66 30.77
N PHE A 614 -18.44 33.45 31.22
CA PHE A 614 -18.08 32.32 30.35
C PHE A 614 -19.28 31.52 29.79
N GLY A 615 -20.47 32.14 29.71
CA GLY A 615 -21.68 31.49 29.21
C GLY A 615 -21.57 31.04 27.74
N THR A 616 -20.79 31.78 26.95
CA THR A 616 -20.55 31.55 25.52
C THR A 616 -19.24 30.80 25.25
N SER A 617 -18.39 30.63 26.26
CA SER A 617 -17.08 29.99 26.09
C SER A 617 -17.17 28.52 25.69
N HIS A 618 -16.31 28.11 24.77
CA HIS A 618 -16.35 26.77 24.18
C HIS A 618 -14.98 26.27 23.75
N LYS A 619 -14.90 24.95 23.58
CA LYS A 619 -13.75 24.33 22.94
C LYS A 619 -13.80 24.62 21.45
N ARG A 620 -12.67 25.00 20.85
CA ARG A 620 -12.59 25.25 19.42
C ARG A 620 -13.01 24.02 18.60
N GLY A 621 -13.74 24.24 17.52
CA GLY A 621 -14.39 23.23 16.69
C GLY A 621 -15.70 22.72 17.29
N SER A 622 -16.32 23.45 18.24
CA SER A 622 -17.61 23.04 18.79
C SER A 622 -18.73 23.32 17.78
N THR A 623 -19.59 22.33 17.56
CA THR A 623 -20.76 22.46 16.66
C THR A 623 -21.98 23.11 17.31
N LYS A 624 -21.87 23.49 18.59
CA LYS A 624 -22.97 24.13 19.31
C LYS A 624 -23.08 25.60 18.90
N SER A 625 -24.30 26.13 18.88
CA SER A 625 -24.51 27.57 18.75
C SER A 625 -24.27 28.26 20.10
N PHE A 626 -23.55 29.37 20.05
CA PHE A 626 -23.25 30.22 21.20
C PHE A 626 -23.74 31.64 20.91
N GLY A 627 -24.04 32.41 21.95
CA GLY A 627 -24.32 33.85 21.77
C GLY A 627 -23.04 34.62 21.48
N TRP A 628 -23.16 35.78 20.84
CA TRP A 628 -22.09 36.75 20.66
C TRP A 628 -22.69 38.16 20.56
N THR A 629 -21.89 39.18 20.88
CA THR A 629 -22.28 40.59 20.72
C THR A 629 -21.85 41.10 19.34
N ALA A 630 -22.82 41.37 18.44
CA ALA A 630 -22.55 41.74 17.05
C ALA A 630 -21.57 42.92 16.88
N ALA A 631 -21.61 43.90 17.78
CA ALA A 631 -20.76 45.08 17.73
C ALA A 631 -19.26 44.78 17.92
N TYR A 632 -18.92 43.63 18.51
CA TYR A 632 -17.54 43.16 18.72
C TYR A 632 -17.13 42.07 17.72
N SER A 633 -17.99 41.75 16.75
CA SER A 633 -17.69 40.70 15.77
C SER A 633 -16.53 41.09 14.85
N ASP A 634 -15.66 40.12 14.58
CA ASP A 634 -14.60 40.26 13.60
C ASP A 634 -15.16 40.23 12.17
N PRO A 635 -15.00 41.30 11.37
CA PRO A 635 -15.53 41.36 10.02
C PRO A 635 -14.72 40.53 9.01
N TYR A 636 -13.52 40.06 9.38
CA TYR A 636 -12.59 39.38 8.47
C TYR A 636 -12.53 37.86 8.67
N THR A 637 -12.97 37.36 9.83
CA THR A 637 -12.92 35.92 10.17
C THR A 637 -14.30 35.35 10.42
N PHE A 638 -14.65 34.29 9.69
CA PHE A 638 -15.88 33.52 9.88
C PHE A 638 -15.62 32.22 10.64
N GLY A 639 -16.66 31.63 11.25
CA GLY A 639 -16.55 30.35 11.97
C GLY A 639 -15.93 30.43 13.37
N ASP A 640 -15.37 29.32 13.86
CA ASP A 640 -14.88 29.16 15.23
C ASP A 640 -13.35 29.33 15.32
N HIS A 641 -12.89 30.55 15.67
CA HIS A 641 -11.49 30.96 15.57
C HIS A 641 -11.04 31.87 16.73
N PHE A 642 -9.85 31.62 17.28
CA PHE A 642 -9.27 32.41 18.38
C PHE A 642 -9.05 33.88 18.02
N CYS A 643 -8.71 34.17 16.75
CA CYS A 643 -8.58 35.51 16.22
C CYS A 643 -9.79 36.42 16.48
N LYS A 644 -11.01 35.86 16.64
CA LYS A 644 -12.21 36.64 16.98
C LYS A 644 -12.11 37.29 18.35
N ASP A 645 -11.67 36.51 19.34
CA ASP A 645 -11.45 37.03 20.68
C ASP A 645 -10.34 38.10 20.68
N LEU A 646 -9.29 37.92 19.87
CA LEU A 646 -8.23 38.94 19.73
C LEU A 646 -8.73 40.23 19.09
N TYR A 647 -9.54 40.14 18.02
CA TYR A 647 -10.11 41.32 17.39
C TYR A 647 -10.98 42.11 18.38
N ALA A 648 -11.85 41.40 19.10
CA ALA A 648 -12.68 41.99 20.14
C ALA A 648 -11.84 42.56 21.30
N MET A 649 -10.73 41.92 21.65
CA MET A 649 -9.77 42.46 22.62
C MET A 649 -9.10 43.74 22.13
N GLY A 650 -8.89 43.89 20.82
CA GLY A 650 -8.52 45.15 20.18
C GLY A 650 -9.49 46.27 20.46
N LEU A 651 -10.80 46.02 20.34
CA LEU A 651 -11.84 47.00 20.67
C LEU A 651 -11.86 47.36 22.16
N VAL A 652 -11.71 46.36 23.04
CA VAL A 652 -11.58 46.56 24.49
C VAL A 652 -10.35 47.42 24.80
N THR A 653 -9.24 47.17 24.11
CA THR A 653 -8.01 47.95 24.23
C THR A 653 -8.23 49.40 23.78
N MET A 654 -8.84 49.61 22.62
CA MET A 654 -9.18 50.96 22.15
C MET A 654 -10.05 51.72 23.16
N TYR A 655 -11.04 51.06 23.78
CA TYR A 655 -11.88 51.66 24.82
C TYR A 655 -11.07 52.07 26.06
N LEU A 656 -10.06 51.28 26.43
CA LEU A 656 -9.19 51.53 27.58
C LEU A 656 -8.23 52.72 27.37
N PHE A 657 -7.95 53.12 26.11
CA PHE A 657 -7.02 54.21 25.76
C PHE A 657 -7.71 55.38 25.01
N PRO A 658 -8.58 56.14 25.69
CA PRO A 658 -9.37 57.23 25.09
C PRO A 658 -8.56 58.41 24.56
N GLU A 659 -7.30 58.58 24.96
CA GLU A 659 -6.40 59.59 24.41
C GLU A 659 -5.98 59.31 22.96
N ILE A 660 -6.14 58.06 22.51
CA ILE A 660 -5.86 57.61 21.14
C ILE A 660 -7.17 57.46 20.37
N TYR A 661 -8.17 56.81 20.98
CA TYR A 661 -9.38 56.35 20.31
C TYR A 661 -10.66 56.87 20.97
N THR A 662 -11.68 57.15 20.15
CA THR A 662 -13.08 57.14 20.62
C THR A 662 -13.78 55.94 20.01
N VAL A 663 -14.40 55.12 20.87
CA VAL A 663 -15.18 53.94 20.49
C VAL A 663 -16.62 54.16 20.91
N SER A 664 -17.55 54.06 19.97
CA SER A 664 -18.99 54.00 20.24
C SER A 664 -19.62 52.77 19.59
N PHE A 665 -20.75 52.33 20.12
CA PHE A 665 -21.46 51.15 19.63
C PHE A 665 -22.86 51.54 19.18
N GLU A 666 -23.09 51.59 17.87
CA GLU A 666 -24.37 51.99 17.29
C GLU A 666 -24.84 50.95 16.28
N ASN A 667 -26.14 50.62 16.30
CA ASN A 667 -26.76 49.67 15.37
C ASN A 667 -26.03 48.31 15.26
N GLY A 668 -25.45 47.84 16.38
CA GLY A 668 -24.72 46.57 16.41
C GLY A 668 -23.37 46.60 15.71
N LYS A 669 -22.75 47.77 15.50
CA LYS A 669 -21.40 47.94 14.97
C LYS A 669 -20.57 48.83 15.91
N ALA A 670 -19.26 48.60 15.95
CA ALA A 670 -18.31 49.51 16.57
C ALA A 670 -17.96 50.64 15.60
N ASN A 671 -18.11 51.89 16.04
CA ASN A 671 -17.62 53.08 15.35
C ASN A 671 -16.34 53.54 16.06
N ILE A 672 -15.25 53.65 15.32
CA ILE A 672 -13.93 53.95 15.85
C ILE A 672 -13.43 55.24 15.18
N SER A 673 -12.95 56.17 15.99
CA SER A 673 -12.26 57.38 15.51
C SER A 673 -10.94 57.55 16.24
N VAL A 674 -9.93 58.07 15.53
CA VAL A 674 -8.58 58.31 16.06
C VAL A 674 -8.39 59.81 16.22
N HIS A 675 -7.97 60.26 17.40
CA HIS A 675 -7.99 61.69 17.74
C HIS A 675 -6.82 62.52 17.19
N LYS A 676 -5.74 61.86 16.76
CA LYS A 676 -4.49 62.55 16.38
C LYS A 676 -3.69 61.74 15.37
N SER A 677 -2.83 62.45 14.63
CA SER A 677 -1.91 61.88 13.65
C SER A 677 -0.50 61.64 14.19
N ASN A 678 -0.11 62.33 15.27
CA ASN A 678 1.22 62.20 15.89
C ASN A 678 1.05 61.60 17.29
N PHE A 679 1.63 60.42 17.50
CA PHE A 679 1.59 59.69 18.76
C PHE A 679 2.89 59.89 19.55
N THR A 680 2.80 59.89 20.88
CA THR A 680 3.98 59.65 21.71
C THR A 680 4.47 58.20 21.50
N ILE A 681 5.69 57.89 21.93
CA ILE A 681 6.26 56.54 21.81
C ILE A 681 5.37 55.50 22.51
N THR A 682 4.88 55.82 23.71
CA THR A 682 3.97 54.95 24.47
C THR A 682 2.61 54.79 23.78
N GLU A 683 2.06 55.84 23.18
CA GLU A 683 0.81 55.77 22.41
C GLU A 683 0.99 54.96 21.13
N GLN A 684 2.11 55.14 20.44
CA GLN A 684 2.47 54.35 19.27
C GLN A 684 2.58 52.86 19.64
N ALA A 685 3.07 52.54 20.82
CA ALA A 685 3.12 51.16 21.32
C ALA A 685 1.71 50.54 21.44
N ILE A 686 0.72 51.29 21.90
CA ILE A 686 -0.68 50.86 21.96
C ILE A 686 -1.28 50.72 20.55
N VAL A 687 -0.98 51.68 19.65
CA VAL A 687 -1.42 51.62 18.25
C VAL A 687 -0.90 50.35 17.58
N ASN A 688 0.39 50.03 17.74
CA ASN A 688 1.01 48.81 17.19
C ASN A 688 0.30 47.55 17.71
N LEU A 689 0.02 47.48 19.02
CA LEU A 689 -0.68 46.34 19.62
C LEU A 689 -2.09 46.18 19.08
N VAL A 690 -2.86 47.27 18.99
CA VAL A 690 -4.22 47.25 18.45
C VAL A 690 -4.22 46.81 16.98
N GLN A 691 -3.31 47.34 16.16
CA GLN A 691 -3.14 46.93 14.76
C GLN A 691 -2.80 45.44 14.64
N ALA A 692 -1.93 44.93 15.50
CA ALA A 692 -1.56 43.52 15.50
C ALA A 692 -2.71 42.60 15.94
N MET A 693 -3.51 42.99 16.93
CA MET A 693 -4.68 42.22 17.40
C MET A 693 -5.87 42.31 16.43
N MET A 694 -5.99 43.38 15.65
CA MET A 694 -7.09 43.61 14.72
C MET A 694 -6.69 43.48 13.24
N HIS A 695 -5.53 42.88 12.95
CA HIS A 695 -5.03 42.72 11.58
C HIS A 695 -6.09 42.04 10.69
N SER A 696 -6.32 42.57 9.48
CA SER A 696 -7.37 42.08 8.57
C SER A 696 -7.10 40.67 8.08
N GLU A 697 -5.82 40.33 7.86
CA GLU A 697 -5.42 38.97 7.52
C GLU A 697 -5.23 38.11 8.78
N PRO A 698 -6.04 37.05 9.00
CA PRO A 698 -6.02 36.28 10.25
C PRO A 698 -4.68 35.61 10.54
N HIS A 699 -3.88 35.30 9.51
CA HIS A 699 -2.57 34.66 9.64
C HIS A 699 -1.43 35.59 10.03
N LEU A 700 -1.64 36.90 9.89
CA LEU A 700 -0.71 37.94 10.35
C LEU A 700 -1.15 38.56 11.68
N ARG A 701 -2.35 38.22 12.15
CA ARG A 701 -2.86 38.69 13.44
C ARG A 701 -2.10 38.04 14.58
N CYS A 702 -1.69 38.83 15.56
CA CYS A 702 -0.95 38.30 16.70
C CYS A 702 -1.83 37.38 17.57
N THR A 703 -1.21 36.43 18.27
CA THR A 703 -1.92 35.59 19.24
C THR A 703 -2.10 36.32 20.57
N SER A 704 -2.93 35.78 21.46
CA SER A 704 -3.08 36.32 22.83
C SER A 704 -1.78 36.23 23.65
N GLU A 705 -0.91 35.26 23.35
CA GLU A 705 0.41 35.15 23.97
C GLU A 705 1.35 36.25 23.49
N HIS A 706 1.34 36.57 22.19
CA HIS A 706 2.15 37.67 21.66
C HIS A 706 1.72 39.01 22.23
N ALA A 707 0.40 39.26 22.27
CA ALA A 707 -0.15 40.47 22.86
C ALA A 707 0.23 40.57 24.34
N LEU A 708 0.12 39.47 25.10
CA LEU A 708 0.52 39.42 26.51
C LEU A 708 2.01 39.70 26.71
N ASN A 709 2.87 39.01 25.95
CA ASN A 709 4.33 39.18 26.05
C ASN A 709 4.73 40.60 25.66
N TYR A 710 4.13 41.16 24.59
CA TYR A 710 4.33 42.54 24.20
C TYR A 710 3.96 43.52 25.32
N CYS A 711 2.79 43.36 25.96
CA CYS A 711 2.42 44.17 27.11
C CYS A 711 3.42 44.03 28.28
N ASN A 712 3.89 42.81 28.57
CA ASN A 712 4.85 42.59 29.65
C ASN A 712 6.21 43.26 29.36
N GLU A 713 6.71 43.18 28.13
CA GLU A 713 7.92 43.88 27.72
C GLU A 713 7.75 45.40 27.78
N LEU A 714 6.60 45.93 27.35
CA LEU A 714 6.28 47.35 27.50
C LEU A 714 6.26 47.78 28.97
N ILE A 715 5.71 46.97 29.87
CA ILE A 715 5.67 47.25 31.31
C ILE A 715 7.09 47.27 31.89
N ASN A 716 7.91 46.26 31.57
CA ASN A 716 9.28 46.15 32.07
C ASN A 716 10.16 47.35 31.67
N HIS A 717 9.87 47.96 30.51
CA HIS A 717 10.64 49.06 29.94
C HIS A 717 9.85 50.37 29.84
N PHE A 718 8.72 50.52 30.55
CA PHE A 718 7.75 51.59 30.30
C PHE A 718 8.36 53.00 30.36
N ASN A 719 9.22 53.25 31.35
CA ASN A 719 9.89 54.54 31.56
C ASN A 719 11.18 54.73 30.76
N GLN A 720 11.59 53.72 29.99
CA GLN A 720 12.84 53.69 29.23
C GLN A 720 12.59 53.54 27.72
N ILE A 721 11.34 53.53 27.30
CA ILE A 721 10.99 53.23 25.91
C ILE A 721 11.36 54.39 24.97
N ASP A 722 12.18 54.07 23.99
CA ASP A 722 12.48 54.92 22.84
C ASP A 722 12.06 54.22 21.54
N ASP A 723 12.23 54.89 20.39
CA ASP A 723 11.81 54.35 19.10
C ASP A 723 12.51 53.03 18.76
N SER A 724 13.81 52.91 19.09
CA SER A 724 14.61 51.71 18.80
C SER A 724 14.19 50.52 19.67
N LEU A 725 13.92 50.76 20.95
CA LEU A 725 13.45 49.73 21.87
C LEU A 725 12.03 49.30 21.52
N LEU A 726 11.15 50.25 21.19
CA LEU A 726 9.79 49.95 20.74
C LEU A 726 9.79 49.09 19.47
N GLU A 727 10.62 49.43 18.48
CA GLU A 727 10.79 48.62 17.27
C GLU A 727 11.27 47.21 17.61
N THR A 728 12.23 47.08 18.52
CA THR A 728 12.74 45.78 18.99
C THR A 728 11.66 44.94 19.68
N ILE A 729 10.91 45.54 20.61
CA ILE A 729 9.79 44.88 21.32
C ILE A 729 8.68 44.47 20.33
N THR A 730 8.35 45.36 19.37
CA THR A 730 7.34 45.11 18.34
C THR A 730 7.73 43.93 17.45
N ASN A 731 8.95 43.94 16.91
CA ASN A 731 9.43 42.92 15.98
C ASN A 731 9.68 41.56 16.67
N SER A 732 10.00 41.54 17.96
CA SER A 732 10.20 40.30 18.72
C SER A 732 8.90 39.63 19.19
N ASN A 733 7.79 40.38 19.27
CA ASN A 733 6.53 39.87 19.82
C ASN A 733 5.37 39.85 18.81
N ILE A 734 4.96 41.01 18.30
CA ILE A 734 3.70 41.15 17.54
C ILE A 734 3.91 41.26 16.02
N ASN A 735 5.10 41.64 15.53
CA ASN A 735 5.48 41.72 14.11
C ASN A 735 6.59 40.73 13.75
N ARG A 736 6.51 39.49 14.24
CA ARG A 736 7.57 38.50 13.98
C ARG A 736 7.53 37.99 12.54
N THR A 737 8.71 37.71 11.99
CA THR A 737 8.89 37.16 10.64
C THR A 737 8.67 35.65 10.56
N HIS A 738 8.80 34.94 11.68
CA HIS A 738 8.69 33.48 11.74
C HIS A 738 7.52 33.04 12.62
N ALA A 739 6.74 32.08 12.13
CA ALA A 739 5.67 31.48 12.88
C ALA A 739 6.23 30.52 13.94
N THR A 740 5.68 30.56 15.16
CA THR A 740 5.98 29.58 16.21
C THR A 740 4.98 28.42 16.19
N ILE A 741 5.28 27.37 16.96
CA ILE A 741 4.34 26.27 17.22
C ILE A 741 3.00 26.82 17.73
N GLU A 742 3.03 27.78 18.65
CA GLU A 742 1.83 28.37 19.25
C GLU A 742 0.95 29.09 18.21
N ASP A 743 1.56 29.73 17.21
CA ASP A 743 0.82 30.34 16.10
C ASP A 743 0.01 29.28 15.35
N LYS A 744 0.65 28.18 14.98
CA LYS A 744 -0.01 27.13 14.20
C LYS A 744 -1.02 26.33 15.00
N LEU A 745 -0.82 26.21 16.31
CA LEU A 745 -1.79 25.59 17.21
C LEU A 745 -3.02 26.49 17.47
N ARG A 746 -2.91 27.82 17.31
CA ARG A 746 -3.97 28.82 17.55
C ARG A 746 -4.54 29.46 16.28
N MET A 747 -4.02 29.10 15.12
CA MET A 747 -4.65 29.26 13.81
C MET A 747 -5.38 27.99 13.43
#